data_AF-A0A8H7FII0-F1
#
_entry.id   AF-A0A8H7FII0-F1
#
_cell.length_a   1.000
_cell.length_b   1.000
_cell.length_c   1.000
_cell.angle_alpha   90.00
_cell.angle_beta   90.00
_cell.angle_gamma   90.00
#
_symmetry.space_group_name_H-M   'P 1'
#
loop_
_entity.id
_entity.type
_entity.pdbx_description
1 polymer ?
#
loop_
_entity_poly.entity_id
_entity_poly.type
_entity_poly.pdbx_seq_one_letter_code
_entity_poly.pdbx_strand_id
1 'polypeptide(L)'
;MPLKYMRAKVKKVTPDKALQLAIATTAVAQELADMSSFPPARALVNIIMLIFQTVQQVQTNKDGCHRLARRAHRILVDINDQMAGRWETAPELLLKNLKKLEGSLQTIYDFMKSEVEHKWSSRFLRQGTVVDALLEYNALLDDASQSFQIATLINIHHIVGSRADSRDLQKRIKVREGSEELPPYKEDDKVMQITEKPRSSSPVRADGDIPATLITSSTSSLIEISTKPASGMLPAVDVLDDQYLTEELASLTLDDSYGFRRYHQSEVTLQGRSRLKEGWWAGAVEGQAGGQHALVKRYEGEKGQAAKRSKVFFGSAVQTRSPQALVLETARSSSLAVCADLMLRFDTALYVQRQFSLSDERVQDFVEKTTFRVGAYNALVLGLPPPISKNTHSFRNYNLSYTLLRGCVSMLPNRGYLCDNSDKNITPDMRKKINHLVTLAQGILPSERDLPTLSAHLQELIDCDPEDSQLTLRQVRELAFNASTHGHSWKERTAPAGKFALGDLGYIPAGKEMEDFVLIRNVVKDGLVQFQVESSPYGDNWCWKDFPHNRQRIDSYPLPGDVLGWAVAVPSGKQIDVAVHHEISIAPVVDAWKYLLENGESLAQDAGVKPEELILVTCTGTNQDFYIRHNDLFGGHLPALQPPQFGFNRAQPFGQQPPGMHGLNQRGMHVAHHQFHRPALPSIFYLFTSMHLEHEPYWSQTPVCVSKGAAIPPIPREYTYHIGW
;
A
#
# COMPACT_ATOMS: atom_id res chain seq x y z
N MET A 1 -12.77 -3.45 -37.04
CA MET A 1 -13.22 -2.28 -36.25
C MET A 1 -12.00 -1.44 -35.88
N PRO A 2 -11.92 -0.15 -36.23
CA PRO A 2 -10.76 0.67 -35.86
C PRO A 2 -11.01 1.28 -34.47
N LEU A 3 -10.20 0.89 -33.47
CA LEU A 3 -10.24 1.50 -32.15
C LEU A 3 -9.38 2.78 -32.14
N LYS A 4 -10.05 3.89 -31.85
CA LYS A 4 -9.48 5.24 -31.67
C LYS A 4 -8.59 5.29 -30.43
N TYR A 5 -7.39 5.85 -30.62
CA TYR A 5 -6.46 6.21 -29.55
C TYR A 5 -7.05 7.37 -28.70
N MET A 6 -7.39 7.13 -27.44
CA MET A 6 -7.69 8.19 -26.47
C MET A 6 -6.44 8.53 -25.66
N ARG A 7 -5.80 9.64 -25.99
CA ARG A 7 -4.72 10.24 -25.21
C ARG A 7 -5.35 11.00 -24.03
N ALA A 8 -5.25 10.46 -22.82
CA ALA A 8 -5.67 11.17 -21.62
C ALA A 8 -4.71 12.34 -21.35
N LYS A 9 -5.14 13.55 -21.75
CA LYS A 9 -4.51 14.79 -21.29
C LYS A 9 -4.74 14.89 -19.77
N VAL A 10 -3.69 15.19 -19.01
CA VAL A 10 -3.82 15.62 -17.61
C VAL A 10 -4.83 16.78 -17.60
N LYS A 11 -6.03 16.51 -17.06
CA LYS A 11 -7.11 17.49 -17.00
C LYS A 11 -6.60 18.68 -16.19
N LYS A 12 -6.43 19.83 -16.83
CA LYS A 12 -6.50 21.13 -16.15
C LYS A 12 -7.72 21.06 -15.23
N VAL A 13 -7.56 21.47 -13.97
CA VAL A 13 -8.66 21.60 -13.02
C VAL A 13 -9.79 22.32 -13.74
N THR A 14 -10.84 21.57 -14.09
CA THR A 14 -11.99 22.14 -14.77
C THR A 14 -12.70 23.07 -13.78
N PRO A 15 -13.25 24.20 -14.23
CA PRO A 15 -14.01 25.11 -13.37
C PRO A 15 -15.08 24.37 -12.53
N ASP A 16 -15.62 23.26 -13.05
CA ASP A 16 -16.51 22.35 -12.32
C ASP A 16 -15.93 21.77 -11.02
N LYS A 17 -14.62 21.45 -10.98
CA LYS A 17 -13.98 20.95 -9.74
C LYS A 17 -13.83 22.05 -8.70
N ALA A 18 -13.54 23.28 -9.13
CA ALA A 18 -13.48 24.43 -8.23
C ALA A 18 -14.86 24.77 -7.68
N LEU A 19 -15.91 24.67 -8.51
CA LEU A 19 -17.29 24.86 -8.11
C LEU A 19 -17.77 23.76 -7.15
N GLN A 20 -17.51 22.48 -7.44
CA GLN A 20 -17.84 21.37 -6.54
C GLN A 20 -17.13 21.48 -5.20
N LEU A 21 -15.89 21.96 -5.19
CA LEU A 21 -15.14 22.23 -3.97
C LEU A 21 -15.78 23.37 -3.16
N ALA A 22 -16.19 24.46 -3.83
CA ALA A 22 -16.87 25.58 -3.19
C ALA A 22 -18.21 25.14 -2.59
N ILE A 23 -19.03 24.38 -3.34
CA ILE A 23 -20.31 23.81 -2.88
C ILE A 23 -20.11 22.89 -1.68
N ALA A 24 -19.10 22.01 -1.72
CA ALA A 24 -18.80 21.13 -0.60
C ALA A 24 -18.34 21.93 0.63
N THR A 25 -17.60 23.02 0.44
CA THR A 25 -17.17 23.87 1.55
C THR A 25 -18.34 24.65 2.15
N THR A 26 -19.29 25.15 1.34
CA THR A 26 -20.46 25.86 1.86
C THR A 26 -21.44 24.94 2.59
N ALA A 27 -21.63 23.69 2.12
CA ALA A 27 -22.44 22.72 2.85
C ALA A 27 -21.86 22.40 4.23
N VAL A 28 -20.54 22.16 4.29
CA VAL A 28 -19.82 21.96 5.55
C VAL A 28 -19.89 23.20 6.44
N ALA A 29 -19.74 24.40 5.88
CA ALA A 29 -19.84 25.63 6.65
C ALA A 29 -21.24 25.84 7.28
N GLN A 30 -22.30 25.40 6.61
CA GLN A 30 -23.66 25.47 7.12
C GLN A 30 -23.87 24.51 8.30
N GLU A 31 -23.44 23.25 8.17
CA GLU A 31 -23.48 22.26 9.26
C GLU A 31 -22.66 22.72 10.48
N LEU A 32 -21.47 23.28 10.23
CA LEU A 32 -20.61 23.84 11.26
C LEU A 32 -21.20 25.09 11.93
N ALA A 33 -21.93 25.93 11.19
CA ALA A 33 -22.60 27.10 11.75
C ALA A 33 -23.68 26.70 12.76
N ASP A 34 -24.46 25.65 12.47
CA ASP A 34 -25.47 25.12 13.38
C ASP A 34 -24.83 24.58 14.67
N MET A 35 -23.66 23.93 14.54
CA MET A 35 -22.86 23.45 15.66
C MET A 35 -22.19 24.56 16.50
N SER A 36 -21.95 25.74 15.93
CA SER A 36 -21.26 26.85 16.60
C SER A 36 -22.05 27.46 17.77
N SER A 37 -23.35 27.16 17.84
CA SER A 37 -24.25 27.52 18.94
C SER A 37 -23.84 26.88 20.28
N PHE A 38 -22.95 25.89 20.26
CA PHE A 38 -22.52 25.14 21.43
C PHE A 38 -21.12 25.57 21.95
N PRO A 39 -20.98 26.11 23.18
CA PRO A 39 -19.75 26.78 23.61
C PRO A 39 -18.46 25.90 23.64
N PRO A 40 -18.48 24.66 24.18
CA PRO A 40 -17.33 23.75 24.15
C PRO A 40 -16.90 23.25 22.76
N ALA A 41 -17.80 23.08 21.78
CA ALA A 41 -17.40 22.71 20.41
C ALA A 41 -17.11 23.91 19.51
N ARG A 42 -17.51 25.13 19.92
CA ARG A 42 -17.31 26.35 19.15
C ARG A 42 -15.85 26.57 18.75
N ALA A 43 -14.91 26.25 19.62
CA ALA A 43 -13.47 26.34 19.31
C ALA A 43 -13.07 25.37 18.18
N LEU A 44 -13.49 24.10 18.27
CA LEU A 44 -13.24 23.07 17.25
C LEU A 44 -13.84 23.44 15.89
N VAL A 45 -15.10 23.90 15.90
CA VAL A 45 -15.83 24.38 14.73
C VAL A 45 -15.07 25.51 14.04
N ASN A 46 -14.60 26.49 14.81
CA ASN A 46 -13.85 27.62 14.27
C ASN A 46 -12.51 27.19 13.64
N ILE A 47 -11.77 26.29 14.29
CA ILE A 47 -10.50 25.78 13.75
C ILE A 47 -10.73 25.00 12.46
N ILE A 48 -11.75 24.15 12.39
CA ILE A 48 -12.08 23.39 11.17
C ILE A 48 -12.50 24.34 10.04
N MET A 49 -13.27 25.38 10.33
CA MET A 49 -13.60 26.41 9.34
C MET A 49 -12.35 27.10 8.79
N LEU A 50 -11.40 27.44 9.67
CA LEU A 50 -10.12 28.04 9.27
C LEU A 50 -9.27 27.07 8.44
N ILE A 51 -9.28 25.77 8.76
CA ILE A 51 -8.65 24.72 7.95
C ILE A 51 -9.25 24.70 6.55
N PHE A 52 -10.58 24.65 6.40
CA PHE A 52 -11.23 24.65 5.09
C PHE A 52 -10.92 25.90 4.26
N GLN A 53 -10.92 27.08 4.88
CA GLN A 53 -10.51 28.32 4.22
C GLN A 53 -9.06 28.28 3.74
N THR A 54 -8.16 27.70 4.56
CA THR A 54 -6.74 27.58 4.24
C THR A 54 -6.51 26.57 3.10
N VAL A 55 -7.22 25.43 3.11
CA VAL A 55 -7.17 24.40 2.04
C VAL A 55 -7.54 24.98 0.67
N GLN A 56 -8.45 25.96 0.62
CA GLN A 56 -8.80 26.61 -0.64
C GLN A 56 -7.61 27.38 -1.24
N GLN A 57 -6.74 27.92 -0.39
CA GLN A 57 -5.54 28.70 -0.75
C GLN A 57 -4.29 27.83 -0.98
N VAL A 58 -4.31 26.57 -0.50
CA VAL A 58 -3.22 25.60 -0.73
C VAL A 58 -3.15 25.21 -2.22
N GLN A 59 -1.95 25.36 -2.79
CA GLN A 59 -1.69 25.03 -4.20
C GLN A 59 -1.12 23.61 -4.39
N THR A 60 -0.41 23.08 -3.40
CA THR A 60 0.27 21.77 -3.43
C THR A 60 -0.51 20.72 -2.62
N ASN A 61 -0.63 19.49 -3.13
CA ASN A 61 -1.33 18.38 -2.46
C ASN A 61 -2.75 18.73 -1.92
N LYS A 62 -3.50 19.55 -2.69
CA LYS A 62 -4.82 20.03 -2.29
C LYS A 62 -5.80 18.91 -1.92
N ASP A 63 -5.72 17.78 -2.63
CA ASP A 63 -6.55 16.60 -2.36
C ASP A 63 -6.22 15.96 -0.99
N GLY A 64 -4.94 15.91 -0.62
CA GLY A 64 -4.50 15.42 0.69
C GLY A 64 -5.01 16.29 1.83
N CYS A 65 -4.80 17.61 1.74
CA CYS A 65 -5.29 18.55 2.75
C CYS A 65 -6.82 18.56 2.83
N HIS A 66 -7.51 18.39 1.71
CA HIS A 66 -8.97 18.31 1.69
C HIS A 66 -9.51 17.02 2.31
N ARG A 67 -8.84 15.87 2.09
CA ARG A 67 -9.17 14.61 2.78
C ARG A 67 -9.02 14.75 4.28
N LEU A 68 -7.91 15.36 4.74
CA LEU A 68 -7.66 15.60 6.15
C LEU A 68 -8.74 16.51 6.77
N ALA A 69 -9.08 17.63 6.10
CA ALA A 69 -10.14 18.54 6.54
C ALA A 69 -11.52 17.86 6.62
N ARG A 70 -11.89 17.04 5.63
CA ARG A 70 -13.13 16.25 5.66
C ARG A 70 -13.16 15.23 6.78
N ARG A 71 -12.02 14.61 7.11
CA ARG A 71 -11.92 13.64 8.20
C ARG A 71 -12.12 14.32 9.55
N ALA A 72 -11.43 15.44 9.78
CA ALA A 72 -11.61 16.29 10.96
C ALA A 72 -13.08 16.71 11.13
N HIS A 73 -13.73 17.12 10.04
CA HIS A 73 -15.16 17.45 10.03
C HIS A 73 -16.04 16.28 10.46
N ARG A 74 -15.86 15.09 9.89
CA ARG A 74 -16.65 13.90 10.25
C ARG A 74 -16.54 13.56 11.73
N ILE A 75 -15.32 13.59 12.28
CA ILE A 75 -15.10 13.34 13.72
C ILE A 75 -15.91 14.33 14.55
N LEU A 76 -15.94 15.62 14.17
CA LEU A 76 -16.68 16.64 14.88
C LEU A 76 -18.20 16.46 14.78
N VAL A 77 -18.72 16.07 13.61
CA VAL A 77 -20.14 15.72 13.42
C VAL A 77 -20.53 14.52 14.29
N ASP A 78 -19.72 13.46 14.30
CA ASP A 78 -19.98 12.27 15.13
C ASP A 78 -20.02 12.61 16.63
N ILE A 79 -19.11 13.48 17.09
CA ILE A 79 -19.09 13.99 18.46
C ILE A 79 -20.38 14.78 18.74
N ASN A 80 -20.82 15.63 17.80
CA ASN A 80 -22.03 16.42 17.96
C ASN A 80 -23.29 15.57 18.07
N ASP A 81 -23.41 14.56 17.20
CA ASP A 81 -24.56 13.66 17.20
C ASP A 81 -24.63 12.84 18.49
N GLN A 82 -23.49 12.40 19.01
CA GLN A 82 -23.44 11.65 20.28
C GLN A 82 -23.81 12.52 21.49
N MET A 83 -23.54 13.82 21.42
CA MET A 83 -23.69 14.74 22.53
C MET A 83 -24.91 15.66 22.42
N ALA A 84 -25.64 15.61 21.31
CA ALA A 84 -26.82 16.42 21.05
C ALA A 84 -27.80 16.38 22.25
N GLY A 85 -28.07 17.56 22.81
CA GLY A 85 -28.99 17.76 23.94
C GLY A 85 -28.47 17.33 25.32
N ARG A 86 -27.21 16.89 25.46
CA ARG A 86 -26.62 16.43 26.74
C ARG A 86 -25.36 17.18 27.16
N TRP A 87 -25.08 18.28 26.48
CA TRP A 87 -23.81 18.95 26.60
C TRP A 87 -23.58 19.69 27.92
N GLU A 88 -24.61 20.29 28.51
CA GLU A 88 -24.50 20.99 29.81
C GLU A 88 -24.09 20.04 30.95
N THR A 89 -24.29 18.74 30.73
CA THR A 89 -23.93 17.67 31.66
C THR A 89 -22.71 16.87 31.19
N ALA A 90 -21.94 17.40 30.23
CA ALA A 90 -20.77 16.72 29.69
C ALA A 90 -19.73 16.47 30.79
N PRO A 91 -19.27 15.22 30.99
CA PRO A 91 -18.32 14.92 32.05
C PRO A 91 -16.94 15.54 31.80
N GLU A 92 -16.22 15.90 32.86
CA GLU A 92 -14.94 16.63 32.78
C GLU A 92 -13.88 15.90 31.94
N LEU A 93 -13.83 14.56 31.99
CA LEU A 93 -12.93 13.75 31.17
C LEU A 93 -13.21 13.92 29.67
N LEU A 94 -14.47 14.08 29.29
CA LEU A 94 -14.86 14.32 27.91
C LEU A 94 -14.43 15.71 27.46
N LEU A 95 -14.63 16.73 28.29
CA LEU A 95 -14.17 18.10 28.04
C LEU A 95 -12.64 18.15 27.89
N LYS A 96 -11.90 17.39 28.70
CA LYS A 96 -10.44 17.25 28.57
C LYS A 96 -10.02 16.66 27.23
N ASN A 97 -10.75 15.67 26.72
CA ASN A 97 -10.45 15.07 25.41
C ASN A 97 -10.84 15.98 24.24
N LEU A 98 -11.94 16.73 24.35
CA LEU A 98 -12.28 17.76 23.37
C LEU A 98 -11.17 18.81 23.28
N LYS A 99 -10.58 19.20 24.41
CA LYS A 99 -9.42 20.10 24.44
C LYS A 99 -8.16 19.49 23.81
N LYS A 100 -7.95 18.18 23.93
CA LYS A 100 -6.85 17.47 23.25
C LYS A 100 -7.06 17.40 21.73
N LEU A 101 -8.30 17.16 21.30
CA LEU A 101 -8.68 17.22 19.89
C LEU A 101 -8.51 18.65 19.33
N GLU A 102 -8.87 19.67 20.10
CA GLU A 102 -8.66 21.08 19.77
C GLU A 102 -7.19 21.38 19.52
N GLY A 103 -6.30 20.94 20.42
CA GLY A 103 -4.85 21.08 20.23
C GLY A 103 -4.35 20.40 18.96
N SER A 104 -4.85 19.20 18.65
CA SER A 104 -4.46 18.44 17.45
C SER A 104 -4.91 19.16 16.17
N LEU A 105 -6.14 19.67 16.15
CA LEU A 105 -6.66 20.46 15.03
C LEU A 105 -5.93 21.80 14.87
N GLN A 106 -5.54 22.43 15.98
CA GLN A 106 -4.75 23.66 15.95
C GLN A 106 -3.38 23.42 15.30
N THR A 107 -2.69 22.33 15.64
CA THR A 107 -1.42 21.96 15.00
C THR A 107 -1.58 21.75 13.49
N ILE A 108 -2.68 21.09 13.07
CA ILE A 108 -3.00 20.90 11.65
C ILE A 108 -3.23 22.24 10.95
N TYR A 109 -3.97 23.15 11.59
CA TYR A 109 -4.22 24.48 11.05
C TYR A 109 -2.93 25.29 10.90
N ASP A 110 -2.08 25.32 11.93
CA ASP A 110 -0.81 26.06 11.91
C ASP A 110 0.12 25.53 10.82
N PHE A 111 0.16 24.21 10.63
CA PHE A 111 0.86 23.59 9.52
C PHE A 111 0.31 24.03 8.16
N MET A 112 -1.01 23.91 7.94
CA MET A 112 -1.63 24.33 6.67
C MET A 112 -1.42 25.82 6.38
N LYS A 113 -1.46 26.65 7.41
CA LYS A 113 -1.19 28.09 7.30
C LYS A 113 0.27 28.34 6.90
N SER A 114 1.22 27.65 7.52
CA SER A 114 2.64 27.75 7.14
C SER A 114 2.88 27.35 5.68
N GLU A 115 2.17 26.33 5.19
CA GLU A 115 2.22 25.89 3.79
C GLU A 115 1.62 26.93 2.82
N VAL A 116 0.68 27.76 3.28
CA VAL A 116 0.13 28.88 2.50
C VAL A 116 1.02 30.12 2.56
N GLU A 117 1.89 30.28 3.55
CA GLU A 117 2.77 31.46 3.71
C GLU A 117 4.15 31.28 3.05
N HIS A 118 4.66 30.06 2.89
CA HIS A 118 5.99 29.83 2.32
C HIS A 118 6.11 30.29 0.85
N LYS A 119 7.30 30.68 0.38
CA LYS A 119 7.49 31.02 -1.05
C LYS A 119 7.40 29.74 -1.91
N TRP A 120 6.80 29.82 -3.10
CA TRP A 120 6.57 28.67 -4.00
C TRP A 120 7.81 27.78 -4.21
N SER A 121 9.02 28.37 -4.31
CA SER A 121 10.28 27.62 -4.43
C SER A 121 10.63 26.79 -3.20
N SER A 122 10.30 27.26 -1.99
CA SER A 122 10.47 26.53 -0.73
C SER A 122 9.40 25.46 -0.53
N ARG A 123 8.18 25.66 -1.06
CA ARG A 123 7.08 24.68 -1.00
C ARG A 123 7.38 23.44 -1.83
N PHE A 124 8.13 23.60 -2.93
CA PHE A 124 8.40 22.49 -3.83
C PHE A 124 9.46 21.53 -3.31
N LEU A 125 10.52 22.04 -2.66
CA LEU A 125 11.53 21.23 -1.97
C LEU A 125 10.96 20.47 -0.75
N ARG A 126 9.84 20.94 -0.19
CA ARG A 126 9.16 20.33 0.97
C ARG A 126 8.00 19.39 0.62
N GLN A 127 7.76 19.09 -0.65
CA GLN A 127 6.60 18.29 -1.03
C GLN A 127 6.59 16.90 -0.39
N GLY A 128 7.75 16.24 -0.24
CA GLY A 128 7.88 14.98 0.49
C GLY A 128 7.52 15.15 1.98
N THR A 129 8.12 16.15 2.64
CA THR A 129 7.83 16.48 4.03
C THR A 129 6.36 16.85 4.28
N VAL A 130 5.66 17.43 3.28
CA VAL A 130 4.22 17.73 3.38
C VAL A 130 3.38 16.46 3.33
N VAL A 131 3.74 15.47 2.52
CA VAL A 131 3.03 14.18 2.48
C VAL A 131 3.23 13.42 3.78
N ASP A 132 4.47 13.38 4.28
CA ASP A 132 4.79 12.72 5.55
C ASP A 132 4.08 13.40 6.73
N ALA A 133 4.10 14.74 6.77
CA ALA A 133 3.36 15.51 7.77
C ALA A 133 1.85 15.25 7.66
N LEU A 134 1.26 15.16 6.45
CA LEU A 134 -0.15 14.81 6.30
C LEU A 134 -0.47 13.38 6.76
N LEU A 135 0.46 12.43 6.65
CA LEU A 135 0.31 11.09 7.22
C LEU A 135 0.36 11.14 8.75
N GLU A 136 1.32 11.87 9.31
CA GLU A 136 1.45 12.10 10.75
C GLU A 136 0.20 12.76 11.33
N TYR A 137 -0.36 13.78 10.67
CA TYR A 137 -1.59 14.43 11.09
C TYR A 137 -2.83 13.53 10.96
N ASN A 138 -2.84 12.59 10.01
CA ASN A 138 -3.89 11.58 9.96
C ASN A 138 -3.81 10.64 11.17
N ALA A 139 -2.59 10.22 11.55
CA ALA A 139 -2.38 9.41 12.74
C ALA A 139 -2.77 10.18 14.02
N LEU A 140 -2.40 11.46 14.14
CA LEU A 140 -2.79 12.31 15.28
C LEU A 140 -4.32 12.48 15.41
N LEU A 141 -5.04 12.62 14.30
CA LEU A 141 -6.51 12.65 14.32
C LEU A 141 -7.11 11.31 14.75
N ASP A 142 -6.51 10.20 14.33
CA ASP A 142 -6.94 8.86 14.71
C ASP A 142 -6.73 8.60 16.20
N ASP A 143 -5.56 8.92 16.72
CA ASP A 143 -5.24 8.80 18.14
C ASP A 143 -6.17 9.67 19.00
N ALA A 144 -6.47 10.90 18.55
CA ALA A 144 -7.40 11.79 19.24
C ALA A 144 -8.83 11.26 19.21
N SER A 145 -9.28 10.72 18.07
CA SER A 145 -10.61 10.11 17.90
C SER A 145 -10.76 8.86 18.76
N GLN A 146 -9.79 7.94 18.73
CA GLN A 146 -9.78 6.73 19.55
C GLN A 146 -9.74 7.08 21.05
N SER A 147 -8.90 8.04 21.45
CA SER A 147 -8.86 8.53 22.84
C SER A 147 -10.22 9.03 23.31
N PHE A 148 -10.94 9.77 22.44
CA PHE A 148 -12.29 10.26 22.73
C PHE A 148 -13.29 9.10 22.87
N GLN A 149 -13.28 8.13 21.96
CA GLN A 149 -14.16 6.95 22.01
C GLN A 149 -13.92 6.11 23.28
N ILE A 150 -12.67 5.81 23.61
CA ILE A 150 -12.30 5.03 24.80
C ILE A 150 -12.77 5.74 26.06
N ALA A 151 -12.52 7.04 26.19
CA ALA A 151 -12.95 7.79 27.35
C ALA A 151 -14.48 7.87 27.47
N THR A 152 -15.18 7.96 26.33
CA THR A 152 -16.65 7.93 26.30
C THR A 152 -17.17 6.59 26.80
N LEU A 153 -16.57 5.48 26.36
CA LEU A 153 -16.91 4.13 26.82
C LEU A 153 -16.65 3.95 28.32
N ILE A 154 -15.47 4.33 28.81
CA ILE A 154 -15.13 4.26 30.25
C ILE A 154 -16.15 5.03 31.08
N ASN A 155 -16.55 6.20 30.62
CA ASN A 155 -17.50 7.06 31.30
C ASN A 155 -18.91 6.46 31.31
N ILE A 156 -19.35 5.86 30.20
CA ILE A 156 -20.59 5.08 30.15
C ILE A 156 -20.53 3.93 31.17
N HIS A 157 -19.43 3.18 31.23
CA HIS A 157 -19.25 2.10 32.20
C HIS A 157 -19.28 2.61 33.64
N HIS A 158 -18.68 3.76 33.95
CA HIS A 158 -18.72 4.35 35.28
C HIS A 158 -20.14 4.79 35.68
N ILE A 159 -20.89 5.39 34.76
CA ILE A 159 -22.28 5.82 35.00
C ILE A 159 -23.20 4.61 35.17
N VAL A 160 -22.99 3.55 34.38
CA VAL A 160 -23.80 2.31 34.46
C VAL A 160 -23.43 1.51 35.72
N GLY A 161 -22.15 1.40 36.03
CA GLY A 161 -21.65 0.70 37.23
C GLY A 161 -22.08 1.38 38.53
N SER A 162 -21.92 2.70 38.63
CA SER A 162 -22.36 3.46 39.82
C SER A 162 -23.89 3.38 40.04
N ARG A 163 -24.69 3.21 38.98
CA ARG A 163 -26.14 2.96 39.09
C ARG A 163 -26.47 1.55 39.59
N ALA A 164 -25.65 0.55 39.27
CA ALA A 164 -25.81 -0.81 39.81
C ALA A 164 -25.50 -0.84 41.31
N ASP A 165 -24.39 -0.23 41.72
CA ASP A 165 -24.00 -0.15 43.14
C ASP A 165 -25.00 0.65 43.98
N SER A 166 -25.55 1.74 43.42
CA SER A 166 -26.58 2.53 44.11
C SER A 166 -27.91 1.78 44.27
N ARG A 167 -28.30 0.94 43.30
CA ARG A 167 -29.49 0.08 43.41
C ARG A 167 -29.29 -1.03 44.45
N ASP A 168 -28.10 -1.61 44.53
CA ASP A 168 -27.78 -2.62 45.55
C ASP A 168 -27.66 -2.01 46.94
N LEU A 169 -27.13 -0.79 47.08
CA LEU A 169 -27.18 -0.04 48.34
C LEU A 169 -28.62 0.27 48.75
N GLN A 170 -29.48 0.73 47.83
CA GLN A 170 -30.89 0.99 48.12
C GLN A 170 -31.67 -0.29 48.47
N LYS A 171 -31.35 -1.43 47.85
CA LYS A 171 -31.90 -2.75 48.23
C LYS A 171 -31.44 -3.17 49.62
N ARG A 172 -30.16 -2.98 49.97
CA ARG A 172 -29.64 -3.30 51.31
C ARG A 172 -30.17 -2.36 52.40
N ILE A 173 -30.44 -1.10 52.08
CA ILE A 173 -31.05 -0.15 53.02
C ILE A 173 -32.54 -0.50 53.25
N LYS A 174 -33.29 -0.88 52.20
CA LYS A 174 -34.70 -1.30 52.35
C LYS A 174 -34.90 -2.66 53.04
N VAL A 175 -33.88 -3.51 53.09
CA VAL A 175 -33.92 -4.79 53.83
C VAL A 175 -33.59 -4.61 55.32
N ARG A 176 -33.12 -3.42 55.75
CA ARG A 176 -32.70 -3.19 57.15
C ARG A 176 -33.70 -2.41 58.01
N GLU A 177 -34.84 -1.98 57.47
CA GLU A 177 -35.93 -1.34 58.24
C GLU A 177 -37.07 -2.30 58.64
N GLY A 178 -36.93 -3.60 58.37
CA GLY A 178 -37.79 -4.65 58.93
C GLY A 178 -37.11 -5.29 60.13
N SER A 179 -37.62 -4.99 61.32
CA SER A 179 -37.25 -5.58 62.60
C SER A 179 -37.33 -7.11 62.60
N GLU A 180 -36.22 -7.78 62.92
CA GLU A 180 -36.23 -9.03 63.68
C GLU A 180 -34.88 -9.18 64.39
N GLU A 181 -34.95 -9.42 65.71
CA GLU A 181 -33.82 -9.59 66.62
C GLU A 181 -32.86 -10.66 66.11
N LEU A 182 -31.57 -10.30 66.00
CA LEU A 182 -30.51 -11.26 65.79
C LEU A 182 -30.27 -12.05 67.09
N PRO A 183 -30.17 -13.40 67.03
CA PRO A 183 -29.81 -14.20 68.18
C PRO A 183 -28.33 -13.96 68.58
N PRO A 184 -27.97 -14.20 69.85
CA PRO A 184 -26.63 -13.93 70.36
C PRO A 184 -25.59 -14.82 69.67
N TYR A 185 -24.55 -14.16 69.14
CA TYR A 185 -23.40 -14.81 68.53
C TYR A 185 -22.66 -15.66 69.58
N LYS A 186 -22.52 -16.97 69.32
CA LYS A 186 -21.54 -17.81 69.99
C LYS A 186 -20.25 -17.77 69.18
N GLU A 187 -19.16 -17.39 69.82
CA GLU A 187 -17.81 -17.54 69.30
C GLU A 187 -17.47 -19.04 69.26
N ASP A 188 -17.48 -19.63 68.07
CA ASP A 188 -16.86 -20.93 67.82
C ASP A 188 -15.52 -20.70 67.12
N ASP A 189 -14.45 -20.82 67.91
CA ASP A 189 -13.07 -20.97 67.46
C ASP A 189 -12.94 -22.24 66.60
N LYS A 190 -12.90 -22.08 65.27
CA LYS A 190 -12.29 -23.07 64.37
C LYS A 190 -11.41 -22.39 63.34
N VAL A 191 -10.13 -22.37 63.67
CA VAL A 191 -9.00 -22.17 62.76
C VAL A 191 -9.10 -23.19 61.62
N MET A 192 -9.56 -22.76 60.44
CA MET A 192 -9.32 -23.49 59.19
C MET A 192 -7.94 -23.13 58.67
N GLN A 193 -7.01 -24.08 58.80
CA GLN A 193 -5.73 -24.07 58.12
C GLN A 193 -5.93 -24.09 56.60
N ILE A 194 -5.55 -23.00 55.94
CA ILE A 194 -5.33 -22.96 54.49
C ILE A 194 -4.06 -23.78 54.24
N THR A 195 -4.24 -24.99 53.71
CA THR A 195 -3.11 -25.81 53.25
C THR A 195 -2.76 -25.34 51.83
N GLU A 196 -1.80 -24.43 51.75
CA GLU A 196 -1.17 -24.04 50.48
C GLU A 196 -0.41 -25.24 49.90
N LYS A 197 -0.76 -25.63 48.68
CA LYS A 197 -0.08 -26.68 47.91
C LYS A 197 1.06 -26.01 47.13
N PRO A 198 2.34 -26.32 47.39
CA PRO A 198 3.45 -25.70 46.67
C PRO A 198 3.57 -26.28 45.26
N ARG A 199 3.46 -25.43 44.24
CA ARG A 199 3.86 -25.78 42.87
C ARG A 199 5.38 -25.63 42.75
N SER A 200 6.02 -26.80 42.82
CA SER A 200 7.28 -27.23 42.22
C SER A 200 8.02 -26.19 41.35
N SER A 201 9.17 -25.78 41.86
CA SER A 201 10.28 -25.13 41.14
C SER A 201 11.21 -26.17 40.49
N SER A 202 11.59 -25.88 39.24
CA SER A 202 12.86 -26.13 38.50
C SER A 202 13.52 -27.53 38.46
N PRO A 203 14.20 -27.83 37.33
CA PRO A 203 15.68 -27.66 37.24
C PRO A 203 16.08 -27.02 35.89
N VAL A 204 17.05 -26.10 35.67
CA VAL A 204 18.48 -25.92 36.09
C VAL A 204 19.26 -27.23 35.96
N ARG A 205 20.06 -27.52 34.92
CA ARG A 205 21.24 -26.79 34.41
C ARG A 205 21.84 -27.61 33.24
N ALA A 206 22.53 -26.95 32.30
CA ALA A 206 23.80 -27.43 31.77
C ALA A 206 24.57 -26.24 31.17
N ASP A 207 25.46 -25.69 32.00
CA ASP A 207 26.54 -24.78 31.62
C ASP A 207 27.56 -25.55 30.76
N GLY A 208 28.09 -24.88 29.73
CA GLY A 208 29.28 -25.28 28.99
C GLY A 208 30.21 -24.08 28.85
N ASP A 209 31.17 -23.99 29.78
CA ASP A 209 32.30 -23.06 29.79
C ASP A 209 33.23 -23.27 28.59
N ILE A 210 33.67 -22.19 27.90
CA ILE A 210 35.02 -22.01 27.30
C ILE A 210 35.34 -20.49 27.24
N PRO A 211 36.60 -20.04 27.50
CA PRO A 211 36.90 -18.74 28.11
C PRO A 211 37.36 -17.62 27.16
N ALA A 212 37.51 -16.45 27.78
CA ALA A 212 37.85 -15.13 27.26
C ALA A 212 39.26 -14.95 26.63
N THR A 213 39.33 -14.02 25.67
CA THR A 213 40.49 -13.16 25.35
C THR A 213 39.96 -11.94 24.56
N LEU A 214 39.94 -10.71 25.11
CA LEU A 214 40.94 -9.62 24.93
C LEU A 214 41.18 -9.33 23.42
N ILE A 215 41.03 -8.13 22.83
CA ILE A 215 41.42 -6.76 23.19
C ILE A 215 40.63 -5.80 22.25
N THR A 216 40.00 -4.74 22.77
CA THR A 216 39.61 -3.56 21.98
C THR A 216 40.70 -2.51 22.06
N SER A 217 41.48 -2.35 20.98
CA SER A 217 42.40 -1.23 20.81
C SER A 217 41.87 -0.29 19.74
N SER A 218 41.54 0.92 20.19
CA SER A 218 41.45 2.12 19.37
C SER A 218 42.80 2.43 18.72
N THR A 219 42.81 2.88 17.47
CA THR A 219 43.73 3.93 17.00
C THR A 219 43.22 4.54 15.70
N SER A 220 42.98 5.85 15.79
CA SER A 220 42.88 6.83 14.72
C SER A 220 44.20 6.90 13.93
N SER A 221 44.13 7.11 12.62
CA SER A 221 45.23 7.73 11.87
C SER A 221 44.69 8.61 10.75
N LEU A 222 44.67 9.91 11.04
CA LEU A 222 44.74 11.02 10.10
C LEU A 222 46.07 10.93 9.32
N ILE A 223 46.03 11.14 8.00
CA ILE A 223 47.21 11.53 7.22
C ILE A 223 46.98 12.93 6.70
N GLU A 224 47.78 13.83 7.25
CA GLU A 224 47.99 15.22 6.90
C GLU A 224 49.22 15.27 5.98
N ILE A 225 49.09 15.87 4.79
CA ILE A 225 50.26 16.29 4.00
C ILE A 225 50.08 17.77 3.65
N SER A 226 50.89 18.58 4.30
CA SER A 226 51.08 20.01 4.10
C SER A 226 52.55 20.24 3.74
N THR A 227 52.82 20.93 2.62
CA THR A 227 53.98 21.84 2.49
C THR A 227 53.78 22.78 1.28
N LYS A 228 53.81 24.09 1.56
CA LYS A 228 53.96 25.25 0.63
C LYS A 228 55.47 25.69 0.59
N PRO A 229 55.87 26.89 0.10
CA PRO A 229 55.90 27.43 -1.28
C PRO A 229 57.23 28.17 -1.64
N ALA A 230 57.41 28.64 -2.90
CA ALA A 230 58.21 29.83 -3.29
C ALA A 230 57.95 30.10 -4.80
N SER A 231 57.44 31.23 -5.31
CA SER A 231 57.87 32.65 -5.36
C SER A 231 58.81 33.01 -6.52
N GLY A 232 58.43 34.02 -7.33
CA GLY A 232 59.26 34.74 -8.33
C GLY A 232 58.45 35.13 -9.58
N MET A 233 57.76 36.29 -9.60
CA MET A 233 58.19 37.64 -10.07
C MET A 233 58.33 37.84 -11.60
N LEU A 234 57.60 38.85 -12.07
CA LEU A 234 57.53 39.45 -13.43
C LEU A 234 58.81 40.25 -13.78
N PRO A 235 58.97 40.72 -15.04
CA PRO A 235 58.46 42.06 -15.38
C PRO A 235 57.87 42.22 -16.79
N ALA A 236 57.20 43.36 -16.98
CA ALA A 236 56.45 43.84 -18.14
C ALA A 236 57.30 44.66 -19.13
N VAL A 237 56.93 44.69 -20.42
CA VAL A 237 57.09 45.83 -21.35
C VAL A 237 55.93 45.81 -22.37
N ASP A 238 55.56 47.02 -22.80
CA ASP A 238 54.34 47.46 -23.43
C ASP A 238 54.59 47.82 -24.94
N VAL A 239 53.50 47.92 -25.73
CA VAL A 239 53.32 48.80 -26.93
C VAL A 239 53.61 48.29 -28.39
N LEU A 240 52.50 48.21 -29.15
CA LEU A 240 52.16 48.53 -30.57
C LEU A 240 52.39 47.59 -31.79
N ASP A 241 51.23 47.40 -32.46
CA ASP A 241 50.90 47.34 -33.90
C ASP A 241 51.20 46.13 -34.82
N ASP A 242 50.08 45.47 -35.15
CA ASP A 242 49.51 45.16 -36.47
C ASP A 242 50.28 44.38 -37.57
N GLN A 243 49.63 43.26 -37.92
CA GLN A 243 49.58 42.58 -39.23
C GLN A 243 50.80 41.76 -39.67
N TYR A 244 50.71 40.43 -39.57
CA TYR A 244 50.54 39.53 -40.73
C TYR A 244 50.32 38.07 -40.28
N LEU A 245 49.35 37.41 -40.93
CA LEU A 245 48.92 36.02 -40.74
C LEU A 245 50.05 35.01 -41.02
N THR A 246 50.01 33.80 -40.45
CA THR A 246 49.38 32.56 -41.01
C THR A 246 50.04 31.29 -40.42
N GLU A 247 49.25 30.23 -40.26
CA GLU A 247 49.62 28.79 -40.11
C GLU A 247 49.70 28.10 -38.75
N GLU A 248 49.99 28.74 -37.61
CA GLU A 248 50.16 27.97 -36.34
C GLU A 248 48.92 27.83 -35.43
N LEU A 249 47.78 28.42 -35.80
CA LEU A 249 46.53 28.31 -35.02
C LEU A 249 45.51 27.30 -35.57
N ALA A 250 45.85 26.56 -36.64
CA ALA A 250 44.97 25.55 -37.22
C ALA A 250 45.03 24.17 -36.54
N SER A 251 45.96 23.94 -35.60
CA SER A 251 46.19 22.60 -35.01
C SER A 251 45.76 22.45 -33.54
N LEU A 252 45.24 23.48 -32.87
CA LEU A 252 45.02 23.44 -31.41
C LEU A 252 43.71 24.09 -30.91
N THR A 253 42.60 23.97 -31.64
CA THR A 253 41.29 24.32 -31.06
C THR A 253 40.17 23.36 -31.48
N LEU A 254 39.77 22.48 -30.57
CA LEU A 254 38.37 22.12 -30.26
C LEU A 254 38.34 20.88 -29.35
N ASP A 255 38.29 21.14 -28.05
CA ASP A 255 38.11 20.15 -26.98
C ASP A 255 37.13 19.02 -27.33
N ASP A 256 37.64 17.79 -27.20
CA ASP A 256 36.90 16.53 -27.07
C ASP A 256 36.04 16.55 -25.79
N SER A 257 35.01 17.38 -25.80
CA SER A 257 34.02 17.42 -24.73
C SER A 257 33.27 16.07 -24.70
N TYR A 258 33.63 15.21 -23.75
CA TYR A 258 32.96 13.95 -23.37
C TYR A 258 33.22 12.68 -24.23
N GLY A 259 34.35 12.59 -24.95
CA GLY A 259 34.71 11.36 -25.67
C GLY A 259 33.86 11.03 -26.91
N PHE A 260 33.11 12.01 -27.41
CA PHE A 260 32.34 11.88 -28.65
C PHE A 260 33.07 12.52 -29.82
N ARG A 261 33.36 11.73 -30.86
CA ARG A 261 33.93 12.23 -32.12
C ARG A 261 32.90 13.11 -32.83
N ARG A 262 33.29 14.36 -33.12
CA ARG A 262 32.50 15.27 -33.95
C ARG A 262 32.86 15.01 -35.41
N TYR A 263 31.86 14.72 -36.22
CA TYR A 263 32.04 14.60 -37.66
C TYR A 263 31.65 15.90 -38.34
N HIS A 264 32.47 16.33 -39.28
CA HIS A 264 32.10 17.43 -40.16
C HIS A 264 30.97 16.97 -41.10
N GLN A 265 30.08 17.88 -41.53
CA GLN A 265 28.94 17.51 -42.38
C GLN A 265 29.39 16.82 -43.70
N SER A 266 30.56 17.18 -44.23
CA SER A 266 31.13 16.55 -45.43
C SER A 266 31.59 15.11 -45.21
N GLU A 267 31.85 14.70 -43.97
CA GLU A 267 32.27 13.34 -43.62
C GLU A 267 31.08 12.39 -43.51
N VAL A 268 29.86 12.91 -43.75
CA VAL A 268 28.59 12.26 -43.45
C VAL A 268 27.76 12.13 -44.72
N THR A 269 27.64 10.91 -45.24
CA THR A 269 26.83 10.61 -46.42
C THR A 269 25.52 9.98 -45.98
N LEU A 270 24.37 10.61 -46.26
CA LEU A 270 23.07 10.05 -45.92
C LEU A 270 22.59 9.09 -47.01
N GLN A 271 22.21 7.86 -46.64
CA GLN A 271 21.90 6.75 -47.55
C GLN A 271 20.40 6.40 -47.62
N GLY A 272 19.55 6.81 -46.66
CA GLY A 272 18.10 6.55 -46.73
C GLY A 272 17.33 6.86 -45.45
N ARG A 273 15.98 6.89 -45.50
CA ARG A 273 15.16 7.08 -44.28
C ARG A 273 15.16 5.80 -43.44
N SER A 274 15.35 5.92 -42.13
CA SER A 274 15.26 4.78 -41.21
C SER A 274 13.84 4.21 -41.17
N ARG A 275 13.73 2.90 -40.95
CA ARG A 275 12.46 2.20 -40.73
C ARG A 275 11.86 2.46 -39.34
N LEU A 276 12.58 3.17 -38.45
CA LEU A 276 12.14 3.48 -37.10
C LEU A 276 11.02 4.55 -37.12
N LYS A 277 9.79 4.13 -36.80
CA LYS A 277 8.60 5.00 -36.81
C LYS A 277 8.27 5.63 -35.45
N GLU A 278 8.84 5.11 -34.35
CA GLU A 278 8.47 5.50 -32.98
C GLU A 278 9.69 5.70 -32.07
N GLY A 279 9.53 6.51 -31.02
CA GLY A 279 10.55 6.81 -30.02
C GLY A 279 11.52 7.93 -30.42
N TRP A 280 12.61 8.08 -29.65
CA TRP A 280 13.59 9.14 -29.91
C TRP A 280 14.21 9.00 -31.30
N TRP A 281 14.40 7.80 -31.84
CA TRP A 281 14.98 7.61 -33.19
C TRP A 281 13.97 7.69 -34.34
N ALA A 282 12.70 8.05 -34.06
CA ALA A 282 11.71 8.29 -35.10
C ALA A 282 12.17 9.41 -36.04
N GLY A 283 12.15 9.13 -37.35
CA GLY A 283 12.59 10.08 -38.38
C GLY A 283 14.11 10.17 -38.55
N ALA A 284 14.89 9.28 -37.91
CA ALA A 284 16.32 9.16 -38.21
C ALA A 284 16.55 8.73 -39.67
N VAL A 285 17.73 9.04 -40.17
CA VAL A 285 18.18 8.77 -41.54
C VAL A 285 19.40 7.87 -41.43
N GLU A 286 19.43 6.76 -42.15
CA GLU A 286 20.63 5.94 -42.29
C GLU A 286 21.65 6.69 -43.15
N GLY A 287 22.91 6.61 -42.79
CA GLY A 287 24.02 7.27 -43.46
C GLY A 287 25.34 6.55 -43.19
N GLN A 288 26.44 7.17 -43.54
CA GLN A 288 27.80 6.68 -43.34
C GLN A 288 28.64 7.85 -42.85
N ALA A 289 29.43 7.64 -41.80
CA ALA A 289 30.35 8.64 -41.27
C ALA A 289 31.72 8.01 -41.03
N GLY A 290 32.77 8.61 -41.61
CA GLY A 290 34.12 8.04 -41.55
C GLY A 290 34.20 6.59 -42.07
N GLY A 291 33.41 6.24 -43.09
CA GLY A 291 33.35 4.89 -43.66
C GLY A 291 32.48 3.88 -42.89
N GLN A 292 31.96 4.22 -41.71
CA GLN A 292 31.07 3.34 -40.94
C GLN A 292 29.60 3.70 -41.17
N HIS A 293 28.75 2.70 -41.43
CA HIS A 293 27.30 2.93 -41.50
C HIS A 293 26.80 3.46 -40.18
N ALA A 294 25.90 4.44 -40.18
CA ALA A 294 25.37 5.08 -38.99
C ALA A 294 23.93 5.59 -39.12
N LEU A 295 23.20 5.66 -38.01
CA LEU A 295 21.88 6.29 -37.86
C LEU A 295 22.04 7.75 -37.46
N VAL A 296 21.63 8.65 -38.35
CA VAL A 296 21.71 10.11 -38.22
C VAL A 296 20.34 10.67 -37.88
N LYS A 297 20.18 11.23 -36.67
CA LYS A 297 18.98 12.00 -36.33
C LYS A 297 19.21 13.49 -36.55
N ARG A 298 18.37 14.11 -37.38
CA ARG A 298 18.34 15.56 -37.56
C ARG A 298 17.50 16.20 -36.45
N TYR A 299 18.03 17.24 -35.80
CA TYR A 299 17.24 18.08 -34.90
C TYR A 299 16.44 19.08 -35.73
N GLU A 300 15.12 18.99 -35.68
CA GLU A 300 14.23 19.98 -36.27
C GLU A 300 13.89 21.05 -35.23
N GLY A 301 14.28 22.31 -35.49
CA GLY A 301 13.98 23.49 -34.68
C GLY A 301 14.23 24.76 -35.49
N GLU A 302 13.77 25.92 -35.00
CA GLU A 302 14.01 27.21 -35.69
C GLU A 302 15.49 27.40 -36.02
N LYS A 303 15.80 27.84 -37.24
CA LYS A 303 17.16 27.89 -37.81
C LYS A 303 18.20 28.55 -36.88
N GLY A 304 17.81 29.55 -36.09
CA GLY A 304 18.69 30.22 -35.12
C GLY A 304 19.03 29.38 -33.87
N GLN A 305 18.15 28.47 -33.44
CA GLN A 305 18.40 27.55 -32.33
C GLN A 305 18.99 26.22 -32.78
N ALA A 306 18.64 25.76 -33.98
CA ALA A 306 19.19 24.55 -34.58
C ALA A 306 20.68 24.73 -34.89
N ALA A 307 21.10 25.81 -35.55
CA ALA A 307 22.51 26.03 -35.94
C ALA A 307 23.48 26.11 -34.74
N LYS A 308 23.04 26.59 -33.57
CA LYS A 308 23.83 26.60 -32.33
C LYS A 308 23.85 25.24 -31.59
N ARG A 309 23.02 24.26 -32.01
CA ARG A 309 22.79 23.00 -31.27
C ARG A 309 22.85 21.74 -32.15
N SER A 310 23.14 21.85 -33.43
CA SER A 310 23.25 20.73 -34.38
C SER A 310 24.40 19.79 -34.01
N LYS A 311 24.15 18.83 -33.12
CA LYS A 311 25.00 17.64 -32.97
C LYS A 311 24.33 16.49 -33.72
N VAL A 312 25.01 16.01 -34.77
CA VAL A 312 24.63 14.78 -35.47
C VAL A 312 25.27 13.62 -34.71
N PHE A 313 24.45 12.69 -34.23
CA PHE A 313 24.93 11.48 -33.59
C PHE A 313 25.02 10.35 -34.62
N PHE A 314 26.10 9.59 -34.57
CA PHE A 314 26.35 8.42 -35.38
C PHE A 314 26.31 7.20 -34.47
N GLY A 315 25.22 6.44 -34.48
CA GLY A 315 25.24 5.07 -33.97
C GLY A 315 25.41 4.16 -35.17
N SER A 316 26.34 3.20 -35.17
CA SER A 316 26.53 2.36 -36.35
C SER A 316 25.21 1.67 -36.76
N ALA A 317 24.98 1.32 -38.04
CA ALA A 317 23.72 0.71 -38.53
C ALA A 317 23.52 -0.73 -38.01
N VAL A 318 23.49 -0.85 -36.69
CA VAL A 318 23.29 -2.05 -35.92
C VAL A 318 21.78 -2.18 -35.77
N GLN A 319 21.23 -3.35 -36.13
CA GLN A 319 19.85 -3.68 -35.81
C GLN A 319 19.67 -3.57 -34.30
N THR A 320 19.00 -2.52 -33.84
CA THR A 320 18.73 -2.32 -32.42
C THR A 320 17.38 -2.92 -32.07
N ARG A 321 17.34 -3.64 -30.96
CA ARG A 321 16.11 -4.20 -30.38
C ARG A 321 15.72 -3.39 -29.15
N SER A 322 14.46 -3.46 -28.72
CA SER A 322 14.13 -3.00 -27.37
C SER A 322 14.63 -4.03 -26.34
N PRO A 323 15.01 -3.62 -25.12
CA PRO A 323 15.38 -4.56 -24.06
C PRO A 323 14.29 -5.61 -23.82
N GLN A 324 13.01 -5.21 -23.84
CA GLN A 324 11.88 -6.12 -23.67
C GLN A 324 11.86 -7.20 -24.76
N ALA A 325 12.13 -6.84 -26.02
CA ALA A 325 12.15 -7.79 -27.12
C ALA A 325 13.31 -8.78 -26.98
N LEU A 326 14.48 -8.32 -26.54
CA LEU A 326 15.62 -9.20 -26.27
C LEU A 326 15.34 -10.14 -25.10
N VAL A 327 14.77 -9.64 -23.99
CA VAL A 327 14.42 -10.49 -22.85
C VAL A 327 13.37 -11.52 -23.24
N LEU A 328 12.36 -11.14 -24.05
CA LEU A 328 11.38 -12.08 -24.58
C LEU A 328 12.01 -13.14 -25.49
N GLU A 329 12.91 -12.75 -26.39
CA GLU A 329 13.61 -13.66 -27.28
C GLU A 329 14.52 -14.63 -26.50
N THR A 330 15.27 -14.11 -25.54
CA THR A 330 16.14 -14.89 -24.64
C THR A 330 15.31 -15.83 -23.79
N ALA A 331 14.16 -15.39 -23.28
CA ALA A 331 13.25 -16.25 -22.53
C ALA A 331 12.64 -17.36 -23.41
N ARG A 332 12.61 -17.22 -24.75
CA ARG A 332 12.16 -18.29 -25.66
C ARG A 332 13.23 -19.37 -25.82
N SER A 333 14.49 -18.97 -25.89
CA SER A 333 15.59 -19.86 -26.31
C SER A 333 16.50 -20.33 -25.17
N SER A 334 16.59 -19.59 -24.07
CA SER A 334 17.66 -19.74 -23.07
C SER A 334 17.10 -20.12 -21.69
N SER A 335 17.94 -20.34 -20.68
CA SER A 335 17.48 -20.62 -19.31
C SER A 335 17.03 -19.34 -18.57
N LEU A 336 16.32 -19.50 -17.44
CA LEU A 336 15.93 -18.36 -16.60
C LEU A 336 17.15 -17.64 -16.00
N ALA A 337 18.23 -18.38 -15.72
CA ALA A 337 19.48 -17.82 -15.20
C ALA A 337 20.13 -16.87 -16.20
N VAL A 338 20.18 -17.26 -17.49
CA VAL A 338 20.68 -16.40 -18.58
C VAL A 338 19.82 -15.15 -18.72
N CYS A 339 18.50 -15.26 -18.56
CA CYS A 339 17.64 -14.08 -18.56
C CYS A 339 17.89 -13.15 -17.36
N ALA A 340 18.14 -13.71 -16.17
CA ALA A 340 18.45 -12.93 -14.98
C ALA A 340 19.82 -12.24 -15.11
N ASP A 341 20.84 -12.96 -15.56
CA ASP A 341 22.16 -12.41 -15.87
C ASP A 341 22.08 -11.25 -16.87
N LEU A 342 21.38 -11.46 -17.99
CA LEU A 342 21.14 -10.41 -18.99
C LEU A 342 20.48 -9.16 -18.37
N MET A 343 19.53 -9.36 -17.46
CA MET A 343 18.83 -8.28 -16.76
C MET A 343 19.74 -7.53 -15.79
N LEU A 344 20.57 -8.24 -15.04
CA LEU A 344 21.50 -7.66 -14.07
C LEU A 344 22.59 -6.83 -14.75
N ARG A 345 23.01 -7.23 -15.95
CA ARG A 345 23.92 -6.45 -16.79
C ARG A 345 23.34 -5.15 -17.33
N PHE A 346 22.03 -4.90 -17.18
CA PHE A 346 21.44 -3.61 -17.53
C PHE A 346 21.69 -2.51 -16.48
N ASP A 347 22.50 -2.76 -15.44
CA ASP A 347 22.93 -1.77 -14.45
C ASP A 347 23.92 -0.72 -15.03
N THR A 348 23.41 -0.02 -16.03
CA THR A 348 24.09 1.05 -16.75
C THR A 348 24.05 2.37 -16.01
N ALA A 349 23.23 2.48 -14.97
CA ALA A 349 23.07 3.73 -14.24
C ALA A 349 24.24 4.01 -13.30
N LEU A 350 24.74 2.99 -12.59
CA LEU A 350 25.97 3.12 -11.82
C LEU A 350 27.18 3.43 -12.72
N TYR A 351 27.20 2.83 -13.91
CA TYR A 351 28.22 3.13 -14.92
C TYR A 351 28.15 4.60 -15.39
N VAL A 352 26.95 5.11 -15.71
CA VAL A 352 26.75 6.51 -16.10
C VAL A 352 27.11 7.48 -14.97
N GLN A 353 26.73 7.17 -13.73
CA GLN A 353 27.07 8.01 -12.57
C GLN A 353 28.59 8.13 -12.40
N ARG A 354 29.32 7.00 -12.45
CA ARG A 354 30.78 6.96 -12.35
C ARG A 354 31.46 7.69 -13.51
N GLN A 355 31.04 7.43 -14.75
CA GLN A 355 31.73 7.96 -15.93
C GLN A 355 31.52 9.47 -16.12
N PHE A 356 30.34 9.99 -15.77
CA PHE A 356 29.99 11.40 -16.01
C PHE A 356 30.02 12.27 -14.75
N SER A 357 30.32 11.70 -13.57
CA SER A 357 30.33 12.41 -12.29
C SER A 357 29.05 13.23 -12.07
N LEU A 358 27.91 12.67 -12.46
CA LEU A 358 26.60 13.33 -12.34
C LEU A 358 26.11 13.24 -10.90
N SER A 359 25.47 14.30 -10.42
CA SER A 359 24.69 14.22 -9.18
C SER A 359 23.50 13.28 -9.35
N ASP A 360 23.01 12.70 -8.25
CA ASP A 360 21.87 11.76 -8.26
C ASP A 360 20.66 12.32 -9.02
N GLU A 361 20.31 13.59 -8.79
CA GLU A 361 19.22 14.26 -9.50
C GLU A 361 19.40 14.27 -11.03
N ARG A 362 20.65 14.48 -11.49
CA ARG A 362 21.00 14.49 -12.91
C ARG A 362 21.04 13.07 -13.48
N VAL A 363 21.49 12.09 -12.71
CA VAL A 363 21.43 10.66 -13.10
C VAL A 363 19.98 10.24 -13.26
N GLN A 364 19.11 10.58 -12.31
CA GLN A 364 17.68 10.28 -12.41
C GLN A 364 17.05 10.94 -13.66
N ASP A 365 17.37 12.22 -13.91
CA ASP A 365 16.93 12.93 -15.12
C ASP A 365 17.40 12.26 -16.40
N PHE A 366 18.64 11.81 -16.39
CA PHE A 366 19.23 11.08 -17.49
C PHE A 366 18.47 9.78 -17.71
N VAL A 367 18.33 8.93 -16.69
CA VAL A 367 17.71 7.61 -16.77
C VAL A 367 16.24 7.68 -17.21
N GLU A 368 15.45 8.61 -16.65
CA GLU A 368 14.02 8.74 -16.99
C GLU A 368 13.76 9.20 -18.43
N LYS A 369 14.68 10.00 -18.98
CA LYS A 369 14.56 10.57 -20.33
C LYS A 369 15.34 9.78 -21.38
N THR A 370 16.21 8.86 -20.95
CA THR A 370 17.01 8.01 -21.83
C THR A 370 16.13 6.95 -22.46
N THR A 371 16.40 6.66 -23.73
CA THR A 371 15.80 5.49 -24.39
C THR A 371 16.82 4.38 -24.44
N PHE A 372 16.41 3.20 -24.00
CA PHE A 372 17.26 2.01 -23.96
C PHE A 372 17.04 1.16 -25.20
N ARG A 373 18.13 0.74 -25.82
CA ARG A 373 18.16 -0.16 -26.98
C ARG A 373 19.24 -1.19 -26.77
N VAL A 374 19.12 -2.36 -27.37
CA VAL A 374 20.18 -3.38 -27.34
C VAL A 374 20.75 -3.56 -28.74
N GLY A 375 22.08 -3.48 -28.86
CA GLY A 375 22.82 -3.68 -30.11
C GLY A 375 23.02 -5.15 -30.50
N ALA A 376 23.77 -5.39 -31.57
CA ALA A 376 24.02 -6.73 -32.11
C ALA A 376 24.85 -7.62 -31.17
N TYR A 377 25.70 -7.03 -30.34
CA TYR A 377 26.53 -7.74 -29.35
C TYR A 377 25.88 -7.83 -27.97
N ASN A 378 24.54 -7.72 -27.89
CA ASN A 378 23.78 -7.64 -26.63
C ASN A 378 24.19 -6.48 -25.69
N ALA A 379 24.99 -5.53 -26.17
CA ALA A 379 25.36 -4.34 -25.42
C ALA A 379 24.17 -3.36 -25.34
N LEU A 380 23.90 -2.86 -24.13
CA LEU A 380 22.87 -1.84 -23.91
C LEU A 380 23.37 -0.49 -24.45
N VAL A 381 22.69 0.01 -25.47
CA VAL A 381 22.89 1.32 -26.07
C VAL A 381 21.94 2.32 -25.40
N LEU A 382 22.53 3.28 -24.70
CA LEU A 382 21.84 4.39 -24.05
C LEU A 382 21.65 5.54 -25.04
N GLY A 383 20.41 5.82 -25.41
CA GLY A 383 20.09 7.01 -26.19
C GLY A 383 20.13 8.26 -25.32
N LEU A 384 21.00 9.21 -25.66
CA LEU A 384 21.12 10.47 -24.92
C LEU A 384 19.74 11.13 -24.74
N PRO A 385 19.42 11.59 -23.52
CA PRO A 385 18.17 12.29 -23.28
C PRO A 385 18.12 13.59 -24.10
N PRO A 386 16.92 14.09 -24.42
CA PRO A 386 16.78 15.39 -25.07
C PRO A 386 17.54 16.46 -24.26
N PRO A 387 18.23 17.41 -24.90
CA PRO A 387 18.97 18.44 -24.20
C PRO A 387 18.02 19.22 -23.28
N ILE A 388 18.30 19.11 -21.99
CA ILE A 388 17.55 19.81 -20.96
C ILE A 388 18.00 21.27 -20.99
N SER A 389 17.07 22.23 -21.00
CA SER A 389 17.45 23.65 -20.93
C SER A 389 18.14 23.90 -19.58
N LYS A 390 19.17 24.76 -19.54
CA LYS A 390 20.00 25.01 -18.33
C LYS A 390 19.20 25.39 -17.07
N ASN A 391 17.93 25.79 -17.22
CA ASN A 391 17.05 26.20 -16.13
C ASN A 391 15.92 25.21 -15.82
N THR A 392 15.93 24.00 -16.40
CA THR A 392 14.94 22.98 -16.05
C THR A 392 15.44 22.22 -14.83
N HIS A 393 14.73 22.37 -13.71
CA HIS A 393 14.90 21.55 -12.53
C HIS A 393 13.80 20.50 -12.52
N SER A 394 14.18 19.22 -12.42
CA SER A 394 13.25 18.14 -12.12
C SER A 394 13.18 17.97 -10.61
N PHE A 395 11.98 17.75 -10.09
CA PHE A 395 11.79 17.47 -8.67
C PHE A 395 10.99 16.19 -8.57
N ARG A 396 11.47 15.28 -7.72
CA ARG A 396 10.91 13.94 -7.51
C ARG A 396 10.64 13.77 -6.03
N ASN A 397 9.61 13.00 -5.71
CA ASN A 397 9.33 12.54 -4.35
C ASN A 397 9.94 11.15 -4.07
N TYR A 398 10.91 10.73 -4.88
CA TYR A 398 11.56 9.42 -4.81
C TYR A 398 13.06 9.55 -5.09
N ASN A 399 13.85 8.65 -4.49
CA ASN A 399 15.31 8.63 -4.56
C ASN A 399 15.82 8.03 -5.88
N LEU A 400 17.15 8.04 -6.06
CA LEU A 400 17.80 7.47 -7.24
C LEU A 400 17.47 5.98 -7.39
N SER A 401 17.50 5.21 -6.30
CA SER A 401 17.19 3.78 -6.27
C SER A 401 15.85 3.45 -6.92
N TYR A 402 14.80 4.20 -6.58
CA TYR A 402 13.48 4.06 -7.20
C TYR A 402 13.52 4.28 -8.72
N THR A 403 14.23 5.33 -9.18
CA THR A 403 14.37 5.62 -10.61
C THR A 403 15.09 4.49 -11.35
N LEU A 404 16.15 3.94 -10.74
CA LEU A 404 16.94 2.86 -11.34
C LEU A 404 16.16 1.56 -11.38
N LEU A 405 15.52 1.20 -10.27
CA LEU A 405 14.63 0.05 -10.16
C LEU A 405 13.54 0.14 -11.22
N ARG A 406 12.84 1.29 -11.30
CA ARG A 406 11.79 1.51 -12.29
C ARG A 406 12.33 1.44 -13.72
N GLY A 407 13.54 1.96 -13.96
CA GLY A 407 14.24 1.84 -15.24
C GLY A 407 14.44 0.37 -15.64
N CYS A 408 15.07 -0.43 -14.76
CA CYS A 408 15.31 -1.86 -14.98
C CYS A 408 14.01 -2.66 -15.13
N VAL A 409 13.05 -2.44 -14.23
CA VAL A 409 11.74 -3.10 -14.25
C VAL A 409 10.97 -2.73 -15.53
N SER A 410 11.11 -1.49 -16.04
CA SER A 410 10.49 -1.11 -17.31
C SER A 410 11.08 -1.82 -18.53
N MET A 411 12.33 -2.30 -18.45
CA MET A 411 12.99 -3.10 -19.50
C MET A 411 12.54 -4.55 -19.53
N LEU A 412 11.89 -5.04 -18.46
CA LEU A 412 11.27 -6.36 -18.43
C LEU A 412 10.01 -6.40 -19.31
N PRO A 413 9.61 -7.60 -19.78
CA PRO A 413 8.32 -7.79 -20.43
C PRO A 413 7.19 -7.29 -19.54
N ASN A 414 6.12 -6.76 -20.14
CA ASN A 414 5.00 -6.14 -19.43
C ASN A 414 5.41 -5.06 -18.42
N ARG A 415 6.57 -4.40 -18.63
CA ARG A 415 7.10 -3.35 -17.73
C ARG A 415 7.27 -3.85 -16.29
N GLY A 416 7.58 -5.14 -16.14
CA GLY A 416 7.78 -5.80 -14.87
C GLY A 416 6.51 -5.95 -14.02
N TYR A 417 5.34 -5.81 -14.63
CA TYR A 417 4.11 -6.37 -14.06
C TYR A 417 4.03 -7.86 -14.43
N LEU A 418 3.43 -8.65 -13.53
CA LEU A 418 3.14 -10.05 -13.82
C LEU A 418 2.24 -10.14 -15.07
N CYS A 419 2.59 -11.02 -15.99
CA CYS A 419 1.82 -11.31 -17.17
C CYS A 419 0.51 -12.00 -16.78
N ASP A 420 -0.61 -11.31 -17.02
CA ASP A 420 -1.96 -11.89 -16.95
C ASP A 420 -2.31 -12.72 -18.20
N ASN A 421 -3.46 -13.39 -18.16
CA ASN A 421 -3.99 -14.23 -19.25
C ASN A 421 -4.38 -13.46 -20.53
N SER A 422 -4.14 -12.15 -20.60
CA SER A 422 -4.63 -11.28 -21.68
C SER A 422 -3.77 -11.26 -22.94
N ASP A 423 -2.48 -11.60 -22.85
CA ASP A 423 -1.58 -11.58 -24.01
C ASP A 423 -1.62 -12.91 -24.78
N LYS A 424 -2.24 -12.89 -25.96
CA LYS A 424 -2.37 -14.06 -26.84
C LYS A 424 -1.05 -14.52 -27.46
N ASN A 425 -0.02 -13.67 -27.45
CA ASN A 425 1.27 -13.98 -28.07
C ASN A 425 2.25 -14.68 -27.11
N ILE A 426 1.87 -14.84 -25.84
CA ILE A 426 2.70 -15.44 -24.79
C ILE A 426 2.10 -16.79 -24.41
N THR A 427 2.87 -17.86 -24.64
CA THR A 427 2.47 -19.22 -24.23
C THR A 427 2.39 -19.31 -22.69
N PRO A 428 1.59 -20.22 -22.11
CA PRO A 428 1.48 -20.37 -20.66
C PRO A 428 2.83 -20.62 -19.96
N ASP A 429 3.71 -21.43 -20.56
CA ASP A 429 5.03 -21.72 -19.98
C ASP A 429 5.94 -20.49 -20.03
N MET A 430 5.89 -19.75 -21.14
CA MET A 430 6.61 -18.49 -21.26
C MET A 430 6.10 -17.47 -20.23
N ARG A 431 4.78 -17.42 -19.99
CA ARG A 431 4.18 -16.57 -18.96
C ARG A 431 4.73 -16.91 -17.58
N LYS A 432 4.74 -18.19 -17.21
CA LYS A 432 5.31 -18.67 -15.93
C LYS A 432 6.77 -18.24 -15.79
N LYS A 433 7.56 -18.40 -16.86
CA LYS A 433 8.98 -18.03 -16.90
C LYS A 433 9.21 -16.52 -16.78
N ILE A 434 8.44 -15.70 -17.49
CA ILE A 434 8.51 -14.23 -17.40
C ILE A 434 8.13 -13.77 -15.99
N ASN A 435 7.04 -14.31 -15.43
CA ASN A 435 6.62 -13.97 -14.08
C ASN A 435 7.71 -14.30 -13.06
N HIS A 436 8.35 -15.46 -13.20
CA HIS A 436 9.50 -15.85 -12.37
C HIS A 436 10.67 -14.87 -12.52
N LEU A 437 11.03 -14.51 -13.76
CA LEU A 437 12.10 -13.55 -14.03
C LEU A 437 11.81 -12.19 -13.38
N VAL A 438 10.58 -11.72 -13.50
CA VAL A 438 10.14 -10.45 -12.92
C VAL A 438 10.27 -10.47 -11.41
N THR A 439 9.82 -11.53 -10.75
CA THR A 439 9.92 -11.63 -9.29
C THR A 439 11.37 -11.80 -8.81
N LEU A 440 12.20 -12.55 -9.55
CA LEU A 440 13.64 -12.61 -9.26
C LEU A 440 14.30 -11.24 -9.40
N ALA A 441 14.03 -10.53 -10.50
CA ALA A 441 14.57 -9.20 -10.71
C ALA A 441 14.12 -8.23 -9.61
N GLN A 442 12.84 -8.24 -9.24
CA GLN A 442 12.34 -7.43 -8.12
C GLN A 442 12.95 -7.82 -6.77
N GLY A 443 13.29 -9.08 -6.57
CA GLY A 443 13.94 -9.54 -5.35
C GLY A 443 15.41 -9.14 -5.26
N ILE A 444 16.11 -9.16 -6.38
CA ILE A 444 17.57 -8.93 -6.40
C ILE A 444 17.89 -7.43 -6.46
N LEU A 445 17.03 -6.65 -7.12
CA LEU A 445 17.20 -5.21 -7.21
C LEU A 445 16.89 -4.54 -5.85
N PRO A 446 17.62 -3.46 -5.49
CA PRO A 446 17.41 -2.75 -4.24
C PRO A 446 15.97 -2.24 -4.13
N SER A 447 15.42 -2.27 -2.91
CA SER A 447 14.10 -1.73 -2.63
C SER A 447 14.10 -0.21 -2.78
N GLU A 448 12.91 0.39 -2.91
CA GLU A 448 12.76 1.85 -3.04
C GLU A 448 13.38 2.63 -1.86
N ARG A 449 13.55 1.99 -0.70
CA ARG A 449 14.12 2.58 0.51
C ARG A 449 15.64 2.38 0.63
N ASP A 450 16.21 1.46 -0.14
CA ASP A 450 17.61 1.09 -0.04
C ASP A 450 18.49 2.09 -0.81
N LEU A 451 19.78 2.10 -0.50
CA LEU A 451 20.77 2.84 -1.30
C LEU A 451 20.86 2.23 -2.71
N PRO A 452 21.22 3.01 -3.74
CA PRO A 452 21.29 2.57 -5.12
C PRO A 452 22.54 1.70 -5.38
N THR A 453 22.82 0.74 -4.50
CA THR A 453 23.97 -0.14 -4.56
C THR A 453 23.50 -1.58 -4.56
N LEU A 454 23.95 -2.36 -5.54
CA LEU A 454 23.79 -3.80 -5.55
C LEU A 454 24.54 -4.41 -4.36
N SER A 455 24.07 -5.57 -3.88
CA SER A 455 24.80 -6.31 -2.84
C SER A 455 26.21 -6.66 -3.35
N ALA A 456 27.22 -6.61 -2.48
CA ALA A 456 28.61 -6.87 -2.87
C ALA A 456 28.79 -8.23 -3.55
N HIS A 457 28.05 -9.26 -3.09
CA HIS A 457 28.08 -10.59 -3.68
C HIS A 457 27.47 -10.64 -5.08
N LEU A 458 26.37 -9.91 -5.30
CA LEU A 458 25.79 -9.78 -6.64
C LEU A 458 26.72 -9.01 -7.58
N GLN A 459 27.40 -7.98 -7.08
CA GLN A 459 28.37 -7.22 -7.86
C GLN A 459 29.57 -8.09 -8.27
N GLU A 460 30.14 -8.86 -7.33
CA GLU A 460 31.22 -9.83 -7.61
C GLU A 460 30.81 -10.82 -8.70
N LEU A 461 29.56 -11.28 -8.64
CA LEU A 461 29.03 -12.25 -9.57
C LEU A 461 28.75 -11.67 -10.97
N ILE A 462 28.41 -10.37 -11.06
CA ILE A 462 28.24 -9.64 -12.33
C ILE A 462 29.60 -9.25 -12.95
N ASP A 463 30.59 -8.95 -12.12
CA ASP A 463 31.91 -8.45 -12.56
C ASP A 463 32.79 -9.56 -13.14
N CYS A 464 32.44 -10.83 -12.98
CA CYS A 464 33.13 -11.94 -13.63
C CYS A 464 32.96 -11.93 -15.16
N ASP A 465 33.98 -12.41 -15.88
CA ASP A 465 33.94 -12.47 -17.34
C ASP A 465 32.72 -13.28 -17.83
N PRO A 466 31.91 -12.76 -18.78
CA PRO A 466 30.81 -13.50 -19.40
C PRO A 466 31.17 -14.91 -19.88
N GLU A 467 32.42 -15.15 -20.29
CA GLU A 467 32.84 -16.48 -20.74
C GLU A 467 33.07 -17.45 -19.59
N ASP A 468 33.44 -16.96 -18.40
CA ASP A 468 33.84 -17.76 -17.25
C ASP A 468 32.74 -17.97 -16.20
N SER A 469 31.80 -17.01 -16.06
CA SER A 469 30.76 -17.09 -15.03
C SER A 469 29.38 -17.43 -15.58
N GLN A 470 29.07 -18.72 -15.55
CA GLN A 470 27.70 -19.20 -15.71
C GLN A 470 26.95 -18.99 -14.40
N LEU A 471 26.36 -17.80 -14.24
CA LEU A 471 25.43 -17.51 -13.17
C LEU A 471 24.34 -18.59 -13.14
N THR A 472 24.32 -19.40 -12.08
CA THR A 472 23.31 -20.45 -11.94
C THR A 472 22.04 -19.87 -11.35
N LEU A 473 20.88 -20.42 -11.73
CA LEU A 473 19.60 -19.99 -11.17
C LEU A 473 19.53 -20.18 -9.65
N ARG A 474 20.26 -21.17 -9.12
CA ARG A 474 20.39 -21.43 -7.69
C ARG A 474 21.06 -20.26 -6.98
N GLN A 475 22.22 -19.80 -7.46
CA GLN A 475 22.93 -18.64 -6.90
C GLN A 475 22.07 -17.36 -6.94
N VAL A 476 21.38 -17.12 -8.06
CA VAL A 476 20.45 -15.99 -8.21
C VAL A 476 19.34 -16.02 -7.15
N ARG A 477 18.78 -17.21 -6.91
CA ARG A 477 17.73 -17.41 -5.91
C ARG A 477 18.26 -17.28 -4.49
N GLU A 478 19.40 -17.89 -4.17
CA GLU A 478 20.05 -17.78 -2.86
C GLU A 478 20.34 -16.32 -2.51
N LEU A 479 20.79 -15.52 -3.47
CA LEU A 479 20.92 -14.06 -3.32
C LEU A 479 19.60 -13.38 -2.97
N ALA A 480 18.53 -13.68 -3.70
CA ALA A 480 17.21 -13.11 -3.46
C ALA A 480 16.59 -13.59 -2.12
N PHE A 481 16.91 -14.81 -1.68
CA PHE A 481 16.51 -15.35 -0.38
C PHE A 481 17.23 -14.67 0.77
N ASN A 482 18.54 -14.45 0.64
CA ASN A 482 19.34 -13.77 1.66
C ASN A 482 18.90 -12.32 1.85
N ALA A 483 18.41 -11.68 0.78
CA ALA A 483 17.78 -10.37 0.84
C ALA A 483 16.36 -10.39 1.43
N SER A 484 15.77 -11.56 1.69
CA SER A 484 14.37 -11.73 2.16
C SER A 484 13.32 -11.09 1.25
N THR A 485 13.64 -10.92 -0.02
CA THR A 485 12.79 -10.23 -1.00
C THR A 485 12.09 -11.21 -1.96
N HIS A 486 12.56 -12.46 -2.04
CA HIS A 486 11.93 -13.47 -2.89
C HIS A 486 10.73 -14.14 -2.21
N GLY A 487 9.56 -13.53 -2.41
CA GLY A 487 8.26 -14.07 -2.00
C GLY A 487 7.48 -14.76 -3.12
N HIS A 488 8.11 -15.14 -4.24
CA HIS A 488 7.36 -15.69 -5.38
C HIS A 488 6.68 -17.01 -5.02
N SER A 489 5.35 -17.04 -5.15
CA SER A 489 4.54 -18.23 -5.15
C SER A 489 3.61 -18.19 -6.36
N TRP A 490 3.42 -19.33 -7.01
CA TRP A 490 2.37 -19.43 -8.02
C TRP A 490 1.02 -19.58 -7.33
N LYS A 491 0.05 -18.76 -7.74
CA LYS A 491 -1.33 -18.86 -7.26
C LYS A 491 -2.19 -19.44 -8.37
N GLU A 492 -2.80 -20.59 -8.10
CA GLU A 492 -3.83 -21.18 -8.96
C GLU A 492 -5.20 -20.93 -8.30
N ARG A 493 -6.14 -20.37 -9.06
CA ARG A 493 -7.44 -19.96 -8.50
C ARG A 493 -8.53 -21.02 -8.63
N THR A 494 -8.29 -22.06 -9.43
CA THR A 494 -9.31 -23.05 -9.79
C THR A 494 -9.18 -24.37 -9.05
N ALA A 495 -8.38 -24.43 -7.98
CA ALA A 495 -8.24 -25.64 -7.18
C ALA A 495 -9.56 -26.00 -6.44
N PRO A 496 -9.99 -27.28 -6.45
CA PRO A 496 -11.12 -27.72 -5.63
C PRO A 496 -10.87 -27.46 -4.14
N ALA A 497 -11.86 -26.89 -3.46
CA ALA A 497 -11.77 -26.60 -2.03
C ALA A 497 -11.44 -27.87 -1.23
N GLY A 498 -10.48 -27.76 -0.31
CA GLY A 498 -10.10 -28.86 0.56
C GLY A 498 -9.24 -29.96 -0.06
N LYS A 499 -8.95 -29.89 -1.37
CA LYS A 499 -8.12 -30.90 -2.05
C LYS A 499 -6.66 -30.88 -1.58
N PHE A 500 -6.18 -29.70 -1.21
CA PHE A 500 -4.77 -29.47 -0.86
C PHE A 500 -4.65 -29.14 0.63
N ALA A 501 -3.61 -29.67 1.25
CA ALA A 501 -3.15 -29.28 2.58
C ALA A 501 -1.83 -28.52 2.48
N LEU A 502 -1.60 -27.63 3.45
CA LEU A 502 -0.32 -26.94 3.60
C LEU A 502 0.83 -27.97 3.72
N GLY A 503 1.89 -27.78 2.94
CA GLY A 503 3.04 -28.70 2.94
C GLY A 503 2.88 -29.93 2.04
N ASP A 504 1.78 -30.06 1.29
CA ASP A 504 1.66 -31.12 0.28
C ASP A 504 2.75 -30.94 -0.78
N LEU A 505 3.56 -31.98 -0.99
CA LEU A 505 4.56 -32.07 -2.03
C LEU A 505 4.08 -33.08 -3.07
N GLY A 506 4.08 -32.67 -4.33
CA GLY A 506 3.60 -33.51 -5.42
C GLY A 506 3.98 -32.96 -6.79
N TYR A 507 3.30 -33.44 -7.82
CA TYR A 507 3.47 -32.98 -9.19
C TYR A 507 2.17 -33.09 -9.98
N ILE A 508 2.11 -32.45 -11.14
CA ILE A 508 0.98 -32.59 -12.09
C ILE A 508 1.52 -33.31 -13.32
N PRO A 509 0.96 -34.46 -13.73
CA PRO A 509 1.39 -35.15 -14.93
C PRO A 509 1.28 -34.28 -16.18
N ALA A 510 2.17 -34.48 -17.16
CA ALA A 510 2.17 -33.69 -18.38
C ALA A 510 0.81 -33.71 -19.10
N GLY A 511 0.28 -32.54 -19.45
CA GLY A 511 -1.03 -32.39 -20.11
C GLY A 511 -2.25 -32.49 -19.20
N LYS A 512 -2.05 -32.56 -17.89
CA LYS A 512 -3.13 -32.60 -16.88
C LYS A 512 -3.32 -31.26 -16.16
N GLU A 513 -4.41 -31.15 -15.41
CA GLU A 513 -4.76 -29.93 -14.66
C GLU A 513 -4.52 -30.10 -13.15
N MET A 514 -4.80 -29.06 -12.36
CA MET A 514 -4.58 -29.05 -10.91
C MET A 514 -5.42 -30.13 -10.19
N GLU A 515 -6.54 -30.51 -10.79
CA GLU A 515 -7.45 -31.59 -10.42
C GLU A 515 -6.80 -32.97 -10.51
N ASP A 516 -5.69 -33.12 -11.24
CA ASP A 516 -4.93 -34.36 -11.36
C ASP A 516 -3.62 -34.34 -10.55
N PHE A 517 -3.42 -33.37 -9.65
CA PHE A 517 -2.25 -33.32 -8.76
C PHE A 517 -2.03 -34.66 -8.03
N VAL A 518 -0.83 -35.21 -8.17
CA VAL A 518 -0.38 -36.45 -7.52
C VAL A 518 0.42 -36.09 -6.28
N LEU A 519 -0.15 -36.38 -5.11
CA LEU A 519 0.52 -36.21 -3.82
C LEU A 519 1.63 -37.25 -3.67
N ILE A 520 2.88 -36.80 -3.48
CA ILE A 520 4.00 -37.66 -3.10
C ILE A 520 3.98 -37.87 -1.59
N ARG A 521 3.93 -36.77 -0.82
CA ARG A 521 3.90 -36.77 0.66
C ARG A 521 3.55 -35.38 1.21
N ASN A 522 3.36 -35.25 2.53
CA ASN A 522 3.16 -33.94 3.16
C ASN A 522 4.32 -33.62 4.12
N VAL A 523 5.18 -32.69 3.73
CA VAL A 523 6.46 -32.45 4.41
C VAL A 523 6.31 -31.88 5.82
N VAL A 524 5.15 -31.28 6.12
CA VAL A 524 4.84 -30.72 7.45
C VAL A 524 4.24 -31.79 8.36
N LYS A 525 3.23 -32.54 7.87
CA LYS A 525 2.58 -33.62 8.63
C LYS A 525 3.53 -34.78 8.90
N ASP A 526 4.42 -35.07 7.96
CA ASP A 526 5.43 -36.13 8.09
C ASP A 526 6.63 -35.70 8.98
N GLY A 527 6.65 -34.45 9.46
CA GLY A 527 7.70 -33.94 10.34
C GLY A 527 9.07 -33.77 9.68
N LEU A 528 9.13 -33.68 8.35
CA LEU A 528 10.38 -33.47 7.60
C LEU A 528 10.90 -32.05 7.75
N VAL A 529 9.99 -31.09 7.90
CA VAL A 529 10.32 -29.67 8.09
C VAL A 529 9.24 -28.99 8.93
N GLN A 530 9.67 -28.08 9.79
CA GLN A 530 8.77 -27.23 10.57
C GLN A 530 8.80 -25.83 9.97
N PHE A 531 7.71 -25.44 9.30
CA PHE A 531 7.53 -24.09 8.80
C PHE A 531 6.80 -23.21 9.81
N GLN A 532 7.12 -21.91 9.82
CA GLN A 532 6.25 -20.92 10.42
C GLN A 532 5.01 -20.75 9.55
N VAL A 533 3.83 -20.89 10.16
CA VAL A 533 2.55 -20.87 9.47
C VAL A 533 1.75 -19.66 9.95
N GLU A 534 1.22 -18.89 9.01
CA GLU A 534 0.38 -17.72 9.27
C GLU A 534 -1.03 -17.96 8.73
N SER A 535 -2.04 -17.58 9.52
CA SER A 535 -3.45 -17.60 9.12
C SER A 535 -3.91 -16.17 8.92
N SER A 536 -4.37 -15.84 7.71
CA SER A 536 -4.77 -14.49 7.32
C SER A 536 -6.21 -14.46 6.77
N PRO A 537 -7.23 -14.62 7.62
CA PRO A 537 -8.62 -14.51 7.18
C PRO A 537 -8.98 -13.05 6.91
N TYR A 538 -9.68 -12.78 5.81
CA TYR A 538 -10.23 -11.46 5.52
C TYR A 538 -11.57 -11.55 4.79
N GLY A 539 -12.39 -10.52 4.93
CA GLY A 539 -13.69 -10.47 4.26
C GLY A 539 -13.98 -9.09 3.70
N ASP A 540 -14.79 -9.06 2.65
CA ASP A 540 -15.33 -7.85 2.04
C ASP A 540 -16.85 -7.98 1.96
N ASN A 541 -17.58 -6.89 2.19
CA ASN A 541 -19.00 -6.80 1.87
C ASN A 541 -19.31 -5.68 0.87
N TRP A 542 -20.41 -5.81 0.13
CA TRP A 542 -20.89 -4.76 -0.77
C TRP A 542 -22.39 -4.90 -1.06
N CYS A 543 -22.98 -3.85 -1.63
CA CYS A 543 -24.35 -3.89 -2.15
C CYS A 543 -24.33 -3.58 -3.65
N TRP A 544 -24.86 -4.47 -4.49
CA TRP A 544 -24.95 -4.26 -5.95
C TRP A 544 -25.81 -3.06 -6.37
N LYS A 545 -26.67 -2.54 -5.47
CA LYS A 545 -27.48 -1.35 -5.73
C LYS A 545 -26.71 -0.04 -5.52
N ASP A 546 -25.60 -0.08 -4.79
CA ASP A 546 -24.80 1.12 -4.51
C ASP A 546 -23.81 1.32 -5.68
N PHE A 547 -23.96 2.41 -6.43
CA PHE A 547 -23.08 2.75 -7.55
C PHE A 547 -22.26 4.02 -7.26
N PRO A 548 -20.92 3.99 -7.38
CA PRO A 548 -20.08 2.83 -7.70
C PRO A 548 -20.10 1.78 -6.59
N HIS A 549 -19.89 0.52 -6.97
CA HIS A 549 -19.78 -0.60 -6.03
C HIS A 549 -18.62 -0.35 -5.07
N ASN A 550 -18.93 0.06 -3.84
CA ASN A 550 -17.94 0.24 -2.79
C ASN A 550 -17.89 -1.05 -1.99
N ARG A 551 -16.82 -1.83 -2.20
CA ARG A 551 -16.47 -2.94 -1.30
C ARG A 551 -15.94 -2.36 0.00
N GLN A 552 -16.49 -2.79 1.12
CA GLN A 552 -16.04 -2.44 2.45
C GLN A 552 -15.44 -3.67 3.12
N ARG A 553 -14.21 -3.53 3.61
CA ARG A 553 -13.55 -4.58 4.37
C ARG A 553 -14.30 -4.81 5.69
N ILE A 554 -14.49 -6.07 6.04
CA ILE A 554 -15.04 -6.51 7.32
C ILE A 554 -13.99 -7.31 8.08
N ASP A 555 -13.92 -7.05 9.38
CA ASP A 555 -13.00 -7.75 10.28
C ASP A 555 -13.68 -8.98 10.88
N SER A 556 -12.92 -10.06 10.99
CA SER A 556 -13.37 -11.25 11.72
C SER A 556 -13.13 -11.09 13.21
N TYR A 557 -13.89 -11.86 14.01
CA TYR A 557 -13.59 -12.09 15.40
C TYR A 557 -13.49 -13.61 15.67
N PRO A 558 -12.49 -14.06 16.44
CA PRO A 558 -12.27 -15.48 16.68
C PRO A 558 -13.28 -16.04 17.68
N LEU A 559 -13.69 -17.30 17.46
CA LEU A 559 -14.57 -18.08 18.32
C LEU A 559 -13.96 -19.48 18.57
N PRO A 560 -14.43 -20.23 19.59
CA PRO A 560 -13.93 -21.57 19.86
C PRO A 560 -14.08 -22.52 18.66
N GLY A 561 -13.07 -23.38 18.46
CA GLY A 561 -13.09 -24.39 17.40
C GLY A 561 -12.70 -23.86 16.01
N ASP A 562 -11.80 -22.88 15.94
CA ASP A 562 -11.32 -22.24 14.70
C ASP A 562 -12.45 -21.67 13.82
N VAL A 563 -13.52 -21.21 14.48
CA VAL A 563 -14.64 -20.53 13.81
C VAL A 563 -14.39 -19.02 13.87
N LEU A 564 -14.66 -18.34 12.76
CA LEU A 564 -14.59 -16.89 12.63
C LEU A 564 -15.99 -16.33 12.46
N GLY A 565 -16.32 -15.31 13.25
CA GLY A 565 -17.54 -14.54 13.09
C GLY A 565 -17.30 -13.25 12.32
N TRP A 566 -18.27 -12.85 11.50
CA TRP A 566 -18.23 -11.65 10.67
C TRP A 566 -19.52 -10.84 10.88
N ALA A 567 -19.42 -9.61 11.36
CA ALA A 567 -20.58 -8.75 11.59
C ALA A 567 -20.97 -8.01 10.30
N VAL A 568 -22.23 -8.15 9.89
CA VAL A 568 -22.75 -7.62 8.64
C VAL A 568 -24.03 -6.84 8.90
N ALA A 569 -24.01 -5.55 8.60
CA ALA A 569 -25.18 -4.69 8.69
C ALA A 569 -26.03 -4.80 7.41
N VAL A 570 -27.30 -5.17 7.56
CA VAL A 570 -28.25 -5.37 6.46
C VAL A 570 -29.33 -4.29 6.53
N PRO A 571 -29.26 -3.26 5.67
CA PRO A 571 -30.31 -2.25 5.57
C PRO A 571 -31.62 -2.85 5.04
N SER A 572 -32.76 -2.28 5.45
CA SER A 572 -34.07 -2.69 4.93
C SER A 572 -34.13 -2.60 3.40
N GLY A 573 -34.66 -3.64 2.76
CA GLY A 573 -34.85 -3.71 1.30
C GLY A 573 -33.56 -3.86 0.47
N LYS A 574 -32.40 -4.00 1.13
CA LYS A 574 -31.10 -4.22 0.48
C LYS A 574 -30.65 -5.67 0.59
N GLN A 575 -29.83 -6.07 -0.39
CA GLN A 575 -29.03 -7.28 -0.36
C GLN A 575 -27.59 -6.86 -0.10
N ILE A 576 -26.95 -7.54 0.84
CA ILE A 576 -25.52 -7.40 1.11
C ILE A 576 -24.86 -8.71 0.71
N ASP A 577 -23.89 -8.60 -0.17
CA ASP A 577 -23.03 -9.68 -0.63
C ASP A 577 -21.75 -9.63 0.21
N VAL A 578 -21.23 -10.80 0.57
CA VAL A 578 -20.06 -10.95 1.43
C VAL A 578 -19.13 -12.00 0.82
N ALA A 579 -17.89 -11.64 0.57
CA ALA A 579 -16.82 -12.59 0.22
C ALA A 579 -15.94 -12.78 1.44
N VAL A 580 -15.73 -14.03 1.84
CA VAL A 580 -14.81 -14.41 2.93
C VAL A 580 -13.70 -15.27 2.38
N HIS A 581 -12.47 -14.90 2.70
CA HIS A 581 -11.27 -15.62 2.36
C HIS A 581 -10.64 -16.17 3.64
N HIS A 582 -10.48 -17.48 3.71
CA HIS A 582 -9.61 -18.14 4.69
C HIS A 582 -8.33 -18.51 3.99
N GLU A 583 -7.18 -18.08 4.49
CA GLU A 583 -5.88 -18.38 3.91
C GLU A 583 -4.94 -18.80 5.04
N ILE A 584 -4.30 -19.96 4.89
CA ILE A 584 -3.17 -20.39 5.70
C ILE A 584 -1.98 -20.52 4.77
N SER A 585 -0.85 -19.93 5.15
CA SER A 585 0.35 -19.89 4.33
C SER A 585 1.64 -20.10 5.14
N ILE A 586 2.69 -20.56 4.48
CA ILE A 586 4.04 -20.60 5.02
C ILE A 586 4.62 -19.18 4.97
N ALA A 587 5.00 -18.64 6.12
CA ALA A 587 5.54 -17.30 6.24
C ALA A 587 6.87 -17.33 7.01
N PRO A 588 8.02 -17.05 6.38
CA PRO A 588 8.18 -16.59 4.99
C PRO A 588 8.26 -17.74 3.96
N VAL A 589 7.72 -17.53 2.76
CA VAL A 589 7.71 -18.51 1.64
C VAL A 589 9.12 -18.93 1.20
N VAL A 590 10.14 -18.13 1.52
CA VAL A 590 11.55 -18.44 1.26
C VAL A 590 12.00 -19.77 1.89
N ASP A 591 11.45 -20.14 3.04
CA ASP A 591 11.87 -21.36 3.73
C ASP A 591 11.41 -22.61 2.97
N ALA A 592 10.22 -22.55 2.37
CA ALA A 592 9.73 -23.58 1.47
C ALA A 592 10.60 -23.71 0.21
N TRP A 593 11.10 -22.58 -0.31
CA TRP A 593 12.04 -22.59 -1.43
C TRP A 593 13.39 -23.20 -1.09
N LYS A 594 13.97 -22.86 0.06
CA LYS A 594 15.22 -23.45 0.55
C LYS A 594 15.08 -24.96 0.70
N TYR A 595 13.99 -25.40 1.32
CA TYR A 595 13.68 -26.82 1.47
C TYR A 595 13.64 -27.54 0.12
N LEU A 596 12.97 -26.98 -0.89
CA LEU A 596 12.91 -27.56 -2.24
C LEU A 596 14.27 -27.60 -2.94
N LEU A 597 15.14 -26.60 -2.72
CA LEU A 597 16.47 -26.58 -3.34
C LEU A 597 17.44 -27.56 -2.68
N GLU A 598 17.29 -27.80 -1.39
CA GLU A 598 18.12 -28.73 -0.63
C GLU A 598 17.69 -30.19 -0.85
N ASN A 599 16.39 -30.45 -0.92
CA ASN A 599 15.84 -31.81 -0.91
C ASN A 599 15.16 -32.23 -2.22
N GLY A 600 14.89 -31.29 -3.13
CA GLY A 600 14.06 -31.53 -4.31
C GLY A 600 14.62 -32.59 -5.26
N GLU A 601 15.94 -32.70 -5.40
CA GLU A 601 16.55 -33.72 -6.25
C GLU A 601 16.28 -35.15 -5.74
N SER A 602 16.54 -35.39 -4.45
CA SER A 602 16.24 -36.68 -3.81
C SER A 602 14.75 -36.99 -3.84
N LEU A 603 13.90 -36.01 -3.54
CA LEU A 603 12.45 -36.19 -3.50
C LEU A 603 11.86 -36.45 -4.90
N ALA A 604 12.43 -35.84 -5.94
CA ALA A 604 12.03 -36.09 -7.32
C ALA A 604 12.49 -37.48 -7.79
N GLN A 605 13.71 -37.89 -7.44
CA GLN A 605 14.23 -39.21 -7.73
C GLN A 605 13.37 -40.32 -7.12
N ASP A 606 12.97 -40.16 -5.84
CA ASP A 606 12.08 -41.09 -5.14
C ASP A 606 10.73 -41.25 -5.86
N ALA A 607 10.23 -40.16 -6.45
CA ALA A 607 8.95 -40.12 -7.16
C ALA A 607 9.07 -40.44 -8.66
N GLY A 608 10.28 -40.62 -9.20
CA GLY A 608 10.51 -40.87 -10.63
C GLY A 608 10.14 -39.68 -11.53
N VAL A 609 10.20 -38.46 -11.02
CA VAL A 609 9.90 -37.21 -11.75
C VAL A 609 11.13 -36.31 -11.80
N LYS A 610 11.07 -35.24 -12.59
CA LYS A 610 12.17 -34.26 -12.59
C LYS A 610 12.02 -33.26 -11.44
N PRO A 611 13.11 -32.73 -10.87
CA PRO A 611 13.04 -31.73 -9.79
C PRO A 611 12.19 -30.50 -10.15
N GLU A 612 12.23 -30.07 -11.41
CA GLU A 612 11.43 -28.95 -11.91
C GLU A 612 9.92 -29.23 -12.02
N GLU A 613 9.49 -30.49 -11.91
CA GLU A 613 8.08 -30.89 -11.92
C GLU A 613 7.48 -30.93 -10.51
N LEU A 614 8.31 -30.83 -9.47
CA LEU A 614 7.85 -30.80 -8.09
C LEU A 614 7.14 -29.49 -7.75
N ILE A 615 6.03 -29.63 -7.03
CA ILE A 615 5.19 -28.55 -6.54
C ILE A 615 5.02 -28.75 -5.04
N LEU A 616 5.42 -27.74 -4.26
CA LEU A 616 5.12 -27.67 -2.83
C LEU A 616 3.98 -26.67 -2.60
N VAL A 617 2.94 -27.13 -1.93
CA VAL A 617 1.79 -26.30 -1.56
C VAL A 617 2.17 -25.44 -0.36
N THR A 618 2.46 -24.16 -0.61
CA THR A 618 2.89 -23.19 0.42
C THR A 618 1.75 -22.33 0.96
N CYS A 619 0.59 -22.38 0.32
CA CYS A 619 -0.60 -21.68 0.74
C CYS A 619 -1.84 -22.49 0.35
N THR A 620 -2.79 -22.58 1.26
CA THR A 620 -4.10 -23.19 1.04
C THR A 620 -5.17 -22.29 1.61
N GLY A 621 -6.33 -22.25 0.97
CA GLY A 621 -7.41 -21.41 1.43
C GLY A 621 -8.73 -21.73 0.76
N THR A 622 -9.77 -21.07 1.23
CA THR A 622 -11.12 -21.13 0.66
C THR A 622 -11.59 -19.71 0.40
N ASN A 623 -12.20 -19.48 -0.76
CA ASN A 623 -12.93 -18.26 -1.06
C ASN A 623 -14.42 -18.60 -1.08
N GLN A 624 -15.19 -18.02 -0.16
CA GLN A 624 -16.60 -18.33 0.03
C GLN A 624 -17.44 -17.07 -0.20
N ASP A 625 -18.47 -17.18 -1.04
CA ASP A 625 -19.35 -16.07 -1.38
C ASP A 625 -20.74 -16.28 -0.75
N PHE A 626 -21.20 -15.27 -0.01
CA PHE A 626 -22.47 -15.27 0.70
C PHE A 626 -23.30 -14.07 0.29
N TYR A 627 -24.62 -14.17 0.49
CA TYR A 627 -25.44 -12.97 0.56
C TYR A 627 -26.53 -13.11 1.60
N ILE A 628 -26.99 -11.97 2.10
CA ILE A 628 -28.20 -11.85 2.91
C ILE A 628 -29.01 -10.65 2.42
N ARG A 629 -30.32 -10.85 2.27
CA ARG A 629 -31.25 -9.87 1.70
C ARG A 629 -32.47 -9.73 2.59
N HIS A 630 -32.82 -8.49 2.90
CA HIS A 630 -34.13 -8.19 3.47
C HIS A 630 -35.17 -8.11 2.36
N ASN A 631 -36.20 -8.97 2.45
CA ASN A 631 -37.31 -8.99 1.52
C ASN A 631 -38.43 -8.10 2.04
N ASP A 632 -38.57 -6.92 1.44
CA ASP A 632 -39.74 -6.06 1.59
C ASP A 632 -40.94 -6.64 0.80
N LEU A 633 -41.20 -7.95 0.90
CA LEU A 633 -42.27 -8.65 0.18
C LEU A 633 -43.66 -8.15 0.58
N PHE A 634 -43.78 -7.55 1.77
CA PHE A 634 -44.98 -6.84 2.20
C PHE A 634 -44.75 -5.34 2.10
N GLY A 635 -44.66 -4.81 0.87
CA GLY A 635 -44.65 -3.37 0.57
C GLY A 635 -45.89 -2.59 1.05
N GLY A 636 -46.69 -3.16 1.95
CA GLY A 636 -47.73 -2.47 2.68
C GLY A 636 -47.17 -2.06 4.03
N HIS A 637 -47.21 -0.75 4.29
CA HIS A 637 -47.34 -0.12 5.60
C HIS A 637 -47.71 -1.09 6.75
N LEU A 638 -46.74 -1.85 7.26
CA LEU A 638 -46.91 -2.43 8.58
C LEU A 638 -46.86 -1.23 9.52
N PRO A 639 -47.94 -0.94 10.27
CA PRO A 639 -47.94 0.15 11.22
C PRO A 639 -46.75 -0.09 12.13
N ALA A 640 -45.83 0.89 12.19
CA ALA A 640 -44.59 0.79 12.93
C ALA A 640 -44.85 0.13 14.28
N LEU A 641 -44.54 -1.17 14.38
CA LEU A 641 -44.51 -1.85 15.66
C LEU A 641 -43.49 -1.05 16.45
N GLN A 642 -43.98 -0.39 17.50
CA GLN A 642 -43.15 0.43 18.37
C GLN A 642 -41.88 -0.38 18.65
N PRO A 643 -40.68 0.20 18.47
CA PRO A 643 -39.46 -0.48 18.87
C PRO A 643 -39.67 -0.99 20.29
N PRO A 644 -39.21 -2.21 20.64
CA PRO A 644 -39.38 -2.74 21.98
C PRO A 644 -38.91 -1.66 22.94
N GLN A 645 -39.87 -1.04 23.63
CA GLN A 645 -39.55 -0.09 24.66
C GLN A 645 -38.86 -0.95 25.71
N PHE A 646 -37.53 -0.90 25.75
CA PHE A 646 -36.77 -1.32 26.91
C PHE A 646 -37.35 -0.52 28.07
N GLY A 647 -38.24 -1.16 28.81
CA GLY A 647 -39.13 -0.56 29.78
C GLY A 647 -38.35 0.03 30.93
N PHE A 648 -37.87 1.26 30.78
CA PHE A 648 -37.65 2.14 31.91
C PHE A 648 -39.02 2.64 32.36
N ASN A 649 -39.64 1.87 33.26
CA ASN A 649 -40.76 2.32 34.09
C ASN A 649 -40.43 3.68 34.72
N ARG A 650 -40.88 4.77 34.09
CA ARG A 650 -41.03 6.07 34.76
C ARG A 650 -42.47 6.18 35.19
N ALA A 651 -42.68 6.19 36.50
CA ALA A 651 -43.94 6.57 37.11
C ALA A 651 -44.34 7.97 36.60
N GLN A 652 -45.51 8.05 35.96
CA GLN A 652 -46.20 9.30 35.69
C GLN A 652 -46.69 9.87 37.03
N PRO A 653 -46.33 11.11 37.41
CA PRO A 653 -47.03 11.78 38.49
C PRO A 653 -48.34 12.33 37.97
N PHE A 654 -49.42 12.00 38.68
CA PHE A 654 -50.71 12.66 38.63
C PHE A 654 -50.53 14.19 38.72
N GLY A 655 -50.87 14.90 37.65
CA GLY A 655 -50.92 16.36 37.61
C GLY A 655 -52.26 16.81 37.05
N GLN A 656 -53.03 17.50 37.89
CA GLN A 656 -54.38 17.98 37.67
C GLN A 656 -54.49 18.90 36.45
N GLN A 657 -55.54 18.71 35.64
CA GLN A 657 -55.99 19.70 34.65
C GLN A 657 -56.90 20.73 35.33
N PRO A 658 -56.76 22.04 35.05
CA PRO A 658 -57.80 23.01 35.36
C PRO A 658 -58.85 23.05 34.22
N PRO A 659 -60.15 23.25 34.53
CA PRO A 659 -61.18 23.42 33.52
C PRO A 659 -61.35 24.92 33.18
N GLY A 660 -61.50 25.21 31.89
CA GLY A 660 -62.11 26.44 31.39
C GLY A 660 -61.19 27.30 30.54
N MET A 661 -61.52 27.44 29.24
CA MET A 661 -62.36 28.54 28.77
C MET A 661 -62.57 28.44 27.26
N HIS A 662 -63.82 28.67 26.84
CA HIS A 662 -64.22 28.91 25.47
C HIS A 662 -63.54 30.16 24.90
N GLY A 663 -63.10 30.09 23.63
CA GLY A 663 -62.61 31.28 22.94
C GLY A 663 -62.16 31.05 21.50
N LEU A 664 -63.10 31.18 20.57
CA LEU A 664 -62.98 31.72 19.20
C LEU A 664 -61.86 31.27 18.24
N ASN A 665 -62.33 30.77 17.09
CA ASN A 665 -61.86 31.08 15.72
C ASN A 665 -60.34 31.19 15.48
N GLN A 666 -59.71 30.05 15.16
CA GLN A 666 -58.60 30.06 14.21
C GLN A 666 -58.81 28.99 13.15
N ARG A 667 -58.90 29.45 11.89
CA ARG A 667 -58.77 28.63 10.68
C ARG A 667 -57.50 27.80 10.79
N GLY A 668 -57.65 26.49 10.97
CA GLY A 668 -56.56 25.53 11.00
C GLY A 668 -55.86 25.46 9.65
N MET A 669 -54.70 26.11 9.55
CA MET A 669 -53.65 25.67 8.64
C MET A 669 -53.20 24.30 9.15
N HIS A 670 -53.67 23.23 8.50
CA HIS A 670 -53.08 21.91 8.65
C HIS A 670 -51.63 22.00 8.14
N VAL A 671 -50.72 22.36 9.05
CA VAL A 671 -49.30 22.11 8.85
C VAL A 671 -49.18 20.60 8.75
N ALA A 672 -49.06 20.11 7.52
CA ALA A 672 -48.72 18.72 7.26
C ALA A 672 -47.44 18.45 8.03
N HIS A 673 -47.56 17.80 9.19
CA HIS A 673 -46.43 17.25 9.89
C HIS A 673 -45.85 16.20 8.94
N HIS A 674 -44.88 16.61 8.13
CA HIS A 674 -43.96 15.72 7.45
C HIS A 674 -43.31 14.90 8.56
N GLN A 675 -43.90 13.73 8.82
CA GLN A 675 -43.29 12.71 9.64
C GLN A 675 -41.99 12.38 8.91
N PHE A 676 -40.89 12.95 9.37
CA PHE A 676 -39.56 12.58 8.92
C PHE A 676 -39.46 11.08 9.15
N HIS A 677 -39.63 10.31 8.08
CA HIS A 677 -39.45 8.87 8.09
C HIS A 677 -38.00 8.63 8.49
N ARG A 678 -37.78 8.33 9.78
CA ARG A 678 -36.47 7.90 10.25
C ARG A 678 -36.13 6.66 9.43
N PRO A 679 -34.99 6.63 8.73
CA PRO A 679 -34.58 5.45 8.00
C PRO A 679 -34.55 4.28 8.98
N ALA A 680 -35.13 3.15 8.59
CA ALA A 680 -35.12 1.95 9.40
C ALA A 680 -33.66 1.61 9.75
N LEU A 681 -33.39 1.35 11.02
CA LEU A 681 -32.06 0.95 11.46
C LEU A 681 -31.68 -0.37 10.76
N PRO A 682 -30.43 -0.51 10.27
CA PRO A 682 -29.99 -1.76 9.66
C PRO A 682 -30.00 -2.87 10.72
N SER A 683 -30.40 -4.07 10.30
CA SER A 683 -30.32 -5.26 11.16
C SER A 683 -28.92 -5.85 11.08
N ILE A 684 -28.34 -6.22 12.21
CA ILE A 684 -27.00 -6.82 12.26
C ILE A 684 -27.15 -8.33 12.24
N PHE A 685 -26.45 -8.97 11.30
CA PHE A 685 -26.30 -10.41 11.23
C PHE A 685 -24.84 -10.79 11.42
N TYR A 686 -24.62 -12.00 11.91
CA TYR A 686 -23.31 -12.59 12.11
C TYR A 686 -23.21 -13.79 11.18
N LEU A 687 -22.25 -13.74 10.26
CA LEU A 687 -21.87 -14.88 9.45
C LEU A 687 -20.79 -15.64 10.23
N PHE A 688 -20.94 -16.95 10.39
CA PHE A 688 -19.92 -17.81 10.96
C PHE A 688 -19.34 -18.70 9.88
N THR A 689 -18.02 -18.69 9.76
CA THR A 689 -17.29 -19.51 8.78
C THR A 689 -16.05 -20.12 9.43
N SER A 690 -15.51 -21.15 8.82
CA SER A 690 -14.23 -21.75 9.22
C SER A 690 -13.49 -22.23 7.98
N MET A 691 -12.18 -22.42 8.13
CA MET A 691 -11.36 -23.08 7.12
C MET A 691 -11.58 -24.59 7.08
N HIS A 692 -12.07 -25.19 8.17
CA HIS A 692 -12.35 -26.62 8.24
C HIS A 692 -13.59 -26.96 7.41
N LEU A 693 -13.45 -27.90 6.47
CA LEU A 693 -14.55 -28.37 5.59
C LEU A 693 -15.73 -28.97 6.37
N GLU A 694 -15.49 -29.44 7.58
CA GLU A 694 -16.51 -30.03 8.45
C GLU A 694 -17.44 -28.99 9.08
N HIS A 695 -17.08 -27.71 9.03
CA HIS A 695 -17.91 -26.63 9.53
C HIS A 695 -18.78 -26.08 8.40
N GLU A 696 -20.09 -26.33 8.50
CA GLU A 696 -21.06 -25.71 7.60
C GLU A 696 -21.23 -24.23 7.97
N PRO A 697 -20.88 -23.28 7.08
CA PRO A 697 -21.02 -21.87 7.37
C PRO A 697 -22.49 -21.48 7.47
N TYR A 698 -22.83 -20.55 8.36
CA TYR A 698 -24.22 -20.16 8.57
C TYR A 698 -24.35 -18.73 9.09
N TRP A 699 -25.56 -18.18 8.93
CA TRP A 699 -25.93 -16.85 9.40
C TRP A 699 -26.69 -16.92 10.73
N SER A 700 -26.49 -15.94 11.60
CA SER A 700 -27.17 -15.82 12.90
C SER A 700 -27.48 -14.37 13.24
N GLN A 701 -28.47 -14.15 14.10
CA GLN A 701 -28.75 -12.84 14.68
C GLN A 701 -27.98 -12.58 15.99
N THR A 702 -27.33 -13.60 16.53
CA THR A 702 -26.55 -13.51 17.76
C THR A 702 -25.07 -13.70 17.47
N PRO A 703 -24.15 -13.00 18.16
CA PRO A 703 -22.70 -13.15 17.98
C PRO A 703 -22.12 -14.45 18.58
N VAL A 704 -22.98 -15.43 18.89
CA VAL A 704 -22.61 -16.68 19.55
C VAL A 704 -22.66 -17.82 18.53
N CYS A 705 -21.55 -18.53 18.37
CA CYS A 705 -21.48 -19.74 17.56
C CYS A 705 -22.21 -20.89 18.26
N VAL A 706 -22.97 -21.70 17.52
CA VAL A 706 -23.51 -22.95 18.03
C VAL A 706 -22.41 -24.01 18.04
N SER A 707 -22.44 -24.90 19.04
CA SER A 707 -21.52 -26.04 19.08
C SER A 707 -21.76 -26.97 17.88
N LYS A 708 -20.71 -27.63 17.39
CA LYS A 708 -20.79 -28.61 16.30
C LYS A 708 -21.91 -29.62 16.56
N GLY A 709 -22.83 -29.76 15.61
CA GLY A 709 -23.99 -30.68 15.67
C GLY A 709 -25.24 -30.13 16.37
N ALA A 710 -25.18 -28.94 17.00
CA ALA A 710 -26.38 -28.27 17.50
C ALA A 710 -27.20 -27.67 16.34
N ALA A 711 -28.51 -27.56 16.53
CA ALA A 711 -29.40 -26.97 15.52
C ALA A 711 -29.05 -25.49 15.30
N ILE A 712 -28.89 -25.10 14.04
CA ILE A 712 -28.63 -23.71 13.63
C ILE A 712 -29.89 -22.87 13.91
N PRO A 713 -29.77 -21.69 14.57
CA PRO A 713 -30.92 -20.84 14.82
C PRO A 713 -31.59 -20.40 13.51
N PRO A 714 -32.93 -20.49 13.39
CA PRO A 714 -33.61 -20.08 12.18
C PRO A 714 -33.49 -18.56 11.98
N ILE A 715 -33.20 -18.15 10.75
CA ILE A 715 -33.25 -16.75 10.34
C ILE A 715 -34.71 -16.33 10.15
N PRO A 716 -35.09 -15.09 10.53
CA PRO A 716 -36.45 -14.62 10.31
C PRO A 716 -36.87 -14.68 8.85
N ARG A 717 -38.17 -14.91 8.62
CA ARG A 717 -38.73 -15.19 7.29
C ARG A 717 -38.65 -14.01 6.32
N GLU A 718 -38.49 -12.80 6.85
CA GLU A 718 -38.30 -11.58 6.09
C GLU A 718 -36.89 -11.47 5.47
N TYR A 719 -35.97 -12.39 5.76
CA TYR A 719 -34.66 -12.46 5.12
C TYR A 719 -34.52 -13.70 4.24
N THR A 720 -33.89 -13.52 3.07
CA THR A 720 -33.35 -14.62 2.26
C THR A 720 -31.84 -14.54 2.23
N TYR A 721 -31.18 -15.69 2.17
CA TYR A 721 -29.73 -15.77 2.19
C TYR A 721 -29.24 -16.88 1.28
N HIS A 722 -27.95 -16.83 0.97
CA HIS A 722 -27.24 -17.87 0.23
C HIS A 722 -25.87 -18.10 0.85
N ILE A 723 -25.46 -19.35 0.73
CA ILE A 723 -24.19 -19.88 1.19
C ILE A 723 -23.56 -20.54 -0.05
N GLY A 724 -22.54 -19.91 -0.63
CA GLY A 724 -21.83 -20.39 -1.81
C GLY A 724 -20.40 -20.83 -1.46
N TRP A 725 -19.97 -21.93 -2.08
CA TRP A 725 -18.61 -22.47 -2.03
C TRP A 725 -17.93 -22.36 -3.38
#